data_AF-A0A3Q3BRE9-F1
#
_entry.id   AF-A0A3Q3BRE9-F1
#
_cell.length_a   1.000
_cell.length_b   1.000
_cell.length_c   1.000
_cell.angle_alpha   90.00
_cell.angle_beta   90.00
_cell.angle_gamma   90.00
#
_symmetry.space_group_name_H-M   'P 1'
#
loop_
_entity.id
_entity.type
_entity.pdbx_description
1 polymer ?
#
loop_
_entity_poly.entity_id
_entity_poly.type
_entity_poly.pdbx_seq_one_letter_code
_entity_poly.pdbx_strand_id
1 'polypeptide(L)'
;THWRRIYNRVWIPDAEHVWKSAEITGDFHPGDDVLELLLEDGTYRYPVDPSQPKLPPLRNPDILVGENDLTALSYLHEPAVLHNLKVRFVESRIIYTYCGIILVAVNPYKQLAIYGDAIIHAYSGQNMGDMDPHIFAVAEEAYKQMARNHKNQSIIVSGESGAGKTVSARYAMRYFAVVSKSGSKTRVEDKVLASNPITEAIGNAKTTRNDNSSRFGKYTEISFDKRYRIIGANMRTYLLEKSRVVFQAENERNYHIFYQMCSCADVTEFKNLRLLSADKFRYTSMGGDITIQGISDKKDFEETRRTFSMLGLKEDFQSDVFKVLAAILHLGNVAIKSSGDEKSSVSVSSNDPHLAVFCDLLGVKTDELVRWLCHRRIVLVAETVVKPVPKERAVTARDALAKQIYAHLFDCIINRINRALQVPGKQHAFIGVLDIYGFETFDINSFEQFCINYANEKLQQQFNLHVFKLEQEEYMKEDIPWTLIDFYDNQPVIDLIEAKMGILDLLDEECLFPQGTDQSWLQKLYNYLDANPLFEKPRLSNEAFVIQHFADKVEYQCRGFLEKNRDALYEELVDTMRASKVIEFVNAANDKGVKVKPARPPVKPANKQLRTSYLVCWSTRIVKILNSYTPIDDFEKRVTSSFVRRVQSLLQDHEGSTQLMLDTDYRFQVTFPFCPSSTALESLQVPTSLHLDFLTRI
;
A
#
# COMPACT_ATOMS: atom_id res chain seq x y z
N THR A 1 -1.36 -5.65 -44.49
CA THR A 1 -0.40 -6.18 -45.47
C THR A 1 0.35 -5.09 -46.25
N HIS A 2 0.59 -3.89 -45.68
CA HIS A 2 1.26 -2.77 -46.37
C HIS A 2 2.23 -1.96 -45.49
N TRP A 3 2.75 -2.54 -44.40
CA TRP A 3 3.14 -1.72 -43.25
C TRP A 3 4.62 -1.36 -43.10
N ARG A 4 5.53 -1.82 -43.97
CA ARG A 4 6.97 -1.53 -43.84
C ARG A 4 7.61 -1.29 -45.19
N ARG A 5 7.41 -0.08 -45.68
CA ARG A 5 8.02 0.42 -46.90
C ARG A 5 9.36 1.09 -46.59
N ILE A 6 10.24 1.12 -47.58
CA ILE A 6 11.45 1.91 -47.61
C ILE A 6 11.18 3.34 -47.10
N TYR A 7 12.14 3.91 -46.37
CA TYR A 7 12.10 5.22 -45.69
C TYR A 7 11.23 5.32 -44.42
N ASN A 8 10.44 4.29 -44.08
CA ASN A 8 9.80 4.27 -42.77
C ASN A 8 10.85 4.08 -41.67
N ARG A 9 10.58 4.61 -40.47
CA ARG A 9 11.46 4.46 -39.31
C ARG A 9 10.89 3.46 -38.31
N VAL A 10 11.77 2.75 -37.61
CA VAL A 10 11.45 1.77 -36.57
C VAL A 10 12.31 1.98 -35.32
N TRP A 11 11.90 1.37 -34.22
CA TRP A 11 12.64 1.33 -32.96
C TRP A 11 13.30 -0.03 -32.77
N ILE A 12 14.59 -0.04 -32.47
CA ILE A 12 15.32 -1.26 -32.11
C ILE A 12 15.92 -1.12 -30.71
N PRO A 13 16.14 -2.24 -29.97
CA PRO A 13 16.72 -2.20 -28.64
C PRO A 13 18.09 -1.53 -28.61
N ASP A 14 18.35 -0.77 -27.55
CA ASP A 14 19.62 -0.10 -27.28
C ASP A 14 19.97 -0.22 -25.80
N ALA A 15 21.25 -0.50 -25.48
CA ALA A 15 21.66 -0.76 -24.11
C ALA A 15 21.70 0.51 -23.24
N GLU A 16 21.89 1.69 -23.83
CA GLU A 16 22.02 2.95 -23.10
C GLU A 16 20.69 3.72 -23.05
N HIS A 17 19.97 3.75 -24.18
CA HIS A 17 18.76 4.55 -24.36
C HIS A 17 17.47 3.73 -24.33
N VAL A 18 17.56 2.42 -24.06
CA VAL A 18 16.49 1.41 -24.19
C VAL A 18 16.07 1.16 -25.64
N TRP A 19 15.85 2.23 -26.42
CA TRP A 19 15.44 2.19 -27.82
C TRP A 19 16.20 3.22 -28.66
N LYS A 20 16.61 2.83 -29.87
CA LYS A 20 17.16 3.74 -30.89
C LYS A 20 16.39 3.67 -32.20
N SER A 21 16.39 4.78 -32.93
CA SER A 21 15.68 4.91 -34.21
C SER A 21 16.54 4.32 -35.34
N ALA A 22 15.89 3.62 -36.27
CA ALA A 22 16.51 3.11 -37.49
C ALA A 22 15.58 3.32 -38.68
N GLU A 23 16.14 3.56 -39.86
CA GLU A 23 15.38 3.76 -41.10
C GLU A 23 15.39 2.49 -41.95
N ILE A 24 14.25 2.10 -42.52
CA ILE A 24 14.12 0.93 -43.38
C ILE A 24 14.69 1.23 -44.76
N THR A 25 15.68 0.46 -45.22
CA THR A 25 16.32 0.65 -46.52
C THR A 25 15.79 -0.25 -47.63
N GLY A 26 15.00 -1.27 -47.28
CA GLY A 26 14.36 -2.19 -48.23
C GLY A 26 12.96 -2.60 -47.76
N ASP A 27 12.03 -2.77 -48.71
CA ASP A 27 10.67 -3.22 -48.41
C ASP A 27 10.69 -4.64 -47.79
N PHE A 28 9.96 -4.82 -46.68
CA PHE A 28 9.86 -6.11 -46.00
C PHE A 28 8.65 -6.90 -46.48
N HIS A 29 8.88 -8.14 -46.92
CA HIS A 29 7.86 -9.05 -47.41
C HIS A 29 7.63 -10.21 -46.43
N PRO A 30 6.39 -10.74 -46.32
CA PRO A 30 6.13 -11.93 -45.52
C PRO A 30 6.98 -13.11 -45.99
N GLY A 31 7.82 -13.65 -45.10
CA GLY A 31 8.77 -14.73 -45.40
C GLY A 31 10.23 -14.30 -45.36
N ASP A 32 10.50 -13.00 -45.35
CA ASP A 32 11.86 -12.47 -45.19
C ASP A 32 12.39 -12.76 -43.77
N ASP A 33 13.67 -13.14 -43.69
CA ASP A 33 14.37 -13.47 -42.45
C ASP A 33 15.21 -12.30 -41.90
N VAL A 34 15.24 -11.18 -42.63
CA VAL A 34 16.01 -9.98 -42.29
C VAL A 34 15.25 -8.72 -42.68
N LEU A 35 15.28 -7.72 -41.80
CA LEU A 35 14.91 -6.34 -42.11
C LEU A 35 16.18 -5.49 -42.23
N GLU A 36 16.39 -4.88 -43.40
CA GLU A 36 17.53 -3.99 -43.64
C GLU A 36 17.25 -2.59 -43.09
N LEU A 37 18.14 -2.15 -42.20
CA LEU A 37 18.02 -0.89 -41.47
C LEU A 37 19.26 -0.02 -41.66
N LEU A 38 19.07 1.30 -41.66
CA LEU A 38 20.11 2.31 -41.59
C LEU A 38 20.08 2.97 -40.21
N LEU A 39 21.23 2.95 -39.55
CA LEU A 39 21.53 3.65 -38.30
C LEU A 39 22.48 4.82 -38.60
N GLU A 40 22.71 5.67 -37.59
CA GLU A 40 23.66 6.79 -37.71
C GLU A 40 25.10 6.32 -37.94
N ASP A 41 25.45 5.13 -37.46
CA ASP A 41 26.79 4.52 -37.55
C ASP A 41 26.95 3.51 -38.71
N GLY A 42 25.90 3.28 -39.50
CA GLY A 42 25.94 2.45 -40.70
C GLY A 42 24.72 1.55 -40.90
N THR A 43 24.84 0.59 -41.81
CA THR A 43 23.78 -0.39 -42.11
C THR A 43 23.74 -1.52 -41.08
N TYR A 44 22.55 -1.89 -40.67
CA TYR A 44 22.28 -2.93 -39.69
C TYR A 44 21.24 -3.92 -40.24
N ARG A 45 21.52 -5.23 -40.12
CA ARG A 45 20.62 -6.29 -40.55
C ARG A 45 19.90 -6.85 -39.33
N TYR A 46 18.63 -6.49 -39.15
CA TYR A 46 17.82 -6.96 -38.04
C TYR A 46 17.24 -8.35 -38.36
N PRO A 47 17.61 -9.41 -37.64
CA PRO A 47 17.08 -10.74 -37.90
C PRO A 47 15.60 -10.85 -37.53
N VAL A 48 14.81 -11.53 -38.36
CA VAL A 48 13.39 -11.79 -38.17
C VAL A 48 13.15 -13.28 -38.29
N ASP A 49 12.46 -13.88 -37.33
CA ASP A 49 12.01 -15.28 -37.43
C ASP A 49 10.82 -15.36 -38.41
N PRO A 50 10.95 -16.04 -39.57
CA PRO A 50 9.85 -16.12 -40.53
C PRO A 50 8.65 -16.92 -40.02
N SER A 51 8.84 -17.81 -39.03
CA SER A 51 7.77 -18.62 -38.44
C SER A 51 6.94 -17.86 -37.41
N GLN A 52 7.54 -16.87 -36.74
CA GLN A 52 6.90 -15.96 -35.80
C GLN A 52 7.49 -14.54 -35.93
N PRO A 53 7.13 -13.77 -36.97
CA PRO A 53 7.76 -12.51 -37.27
C PRO A 53 7.45 -11.45 -36.20
N LYS A 54 8.35 -11.30 -35.23
CA LYS A 54 8.36 -10.19 -34.26
C LYS A 54 9.15 -9.02 -34.82
N LEU A 55 8.44 -8.14 -35.51
CA LEU A 55 9.03 -6.97 -36.17
C LEU A 55 9.21 -5.80 -35.19
N PRO A 56 10.27 -4.97 -35.35
CA PRO A 56 10.56 -3.85 -34.45
C PRO A 56 9.45 -2.78 -34.48
N PRO A 57 9.06 -2.11 -33.39
CA PRO A 57 7.95 -1.14 -33.40
C PRO A 57 8.15 0.00 -34.43
N LEU A 58 7.10 0.41 -35.14
CA LEU A 58 7.16 1.55 -36.07
C LEU A 58 7.29 2.89 -35.33
N ARG A 59 8.09 3.82 -35.85
CA ARG A 59 8.20 5.17 -35.31
C ARG A 59 7.06 6.04 -35.85
N ASN A 60 6.46 6.85 -34.97
CA ASN A 60 5.44 7.82 -35.36
C ASN A 60 6.03 8.92 -36.27
N PRO A 61 5.24 9.48 -37.20
CA PRO A 61 5.63 10.67 -37.96
C PRO A 61 6.00 11.83 -37.04
N ASP A 62 7.02 12.62 -37.40
CA ASP A 62 7.54 13.69 -36.53
C ASP A 62 6.49 14.78 -36.23
N ILE A 63 5.46 14.95 -37.07
CA ILE A 63 4.35 15.88 -36.83
C ILE A 63 3.50 15.52 -35.60
N LEU A 64 3.47 14.24 -35.19
CA LEU A 64 2.71 13.77 -34.02
C LEU A 64 3.59 13.68 -32.76
N VAL A 65 4.86 14.04 -32.85
CA VAL A 65 5.79 14.00 -31.71
C VAL A 65 5.66 15.29 -30.92
N GLY A 66 5.54 15.16 -29.59
CA GLY A 66 5.41 16.30 -28.69
C GLY A 66 3.96 16.70 -28.37
N GLU A 67 2.97 15.97 -28.88
CA GLU A 67 1.55 16.19 -28.60
C GLU A 67 1.20 16.22 -27.11
N ASN A 68 0.14 16.96 -26.76
CA ASN A 68 -0.30 17.13 -25.38
C ASN A 68 -0.93 15.86 -24.77
N ASP A 69 -1.49 14.98 -25.61
CA ASP A 69 -2.05 13.69 -25.21
C ASP A 69 -1.45 12.57 -26.06
N LEU A 70 -0.94 11.53 -25.39
CA LEU A 70 -0.35 10.35 -26.03
C LEU A 70 -1.36 9.54 -26.85
N THR A 71 -2.66 9.73 -26.64
CA THR A 71 -3.72 9.10 -27.46
C THR A 71 -3.74 9.60 -28.91
N ALA A 72 -3.09 10.74 -29.21
CA ALA A 72 -2.97 11.28 -30.57
C ALA A 72 -1.95 10.53 -31.45
N LEU A 73 -1.13 9.64 -30.87
CA LEU A 73 -0.13 8.89 -31.59
C LEU A 73 -0.76 7.82 -32.49
N SER A 74 -0.27 7.69 -33.74
CA SER A 74 -0.73 6.65 -34.67
C SER A 74 -0.33 5.24 -34.24
N TYR A 75 0.88 5.11 -33.69
CA TYR A 75 1.42 3.87 -33.15
C TYR A 75 1.67 4.02 -31.67
N LEU A 76 0.88 3.32 -30.85
CA LEU A 76 0.97 3.36 -29.39
C LEU A 76 1.69 2.11 -28.88
N HIS A 77 2.94 2.28 -28.46
CA HIS A 77 3.81 1.26 -27.88
C HIS A 77 4.87 1.94 -27.02
N GLU A 78 5.63 1.15 -26.24
CA GLU A 78 6.61 1.65 -25.28
C GLU A 78 7.60 2.68 -25.86
N PRO A 79 8.31 2.45 -26.99
CA PRO A 79 9.24 3.44 -27.49
C PRO A 79 8.58 4.73 -27.98
N ALA A 80 7.33 4.68 -28.48
CA ALA A 80 6.60 5.90 -28.85
C ALA A 80 6.28 6.77 -27.63
N VAL A 81 5.82 6.15 -26.54
CA VAL A 81 5.54 6.84 -25.27
C VAL A 81 6.82 7.44 -24.69
N LEU A 82 7.89 6.63 -24.58
CA LEU A 82 9.18 7.08 -24.05
C LEU A 82 9.74 8.26 -24.86
N HIS A 83 9.73 8.15 -26.20
CA HIS A 83 10.25 9.20 -27.06
C HIS A 83 9.44 10.50 -26.95
N ASN A 84 8.11 10.43 -26.97
CA ASN A 84 7.26 11.63 -26.85
C ASN A 84 7.48 12.34 -25.50
N LEU A 85 7.49 11.58 -24.40
CA LEU A 85 7.78 12.14 -23.07
C LEU A 85 9.19 12.74 -22.98
N LYS A 86 10.20 12.07 -23.57
CA LYS A 86 11.58 12.59 -23.63
C LYS A 86 11.64 13.92 -24.37
N VAL A 87 11.03 14.03 -25.55
CA VAL A 87 11.02 15.28 -26.33
C VAL A 87 10.33 16.40 -25.55
N ARG A 88 9.13 16.14 -25.00
CA ARG A 88 8.39 17.13 -24.21
C ARG A 88 9.18 17.60 -22.99
N PHE A 89 9.81 16.69 -22.27
CA PHE A 89 10.53 17.01 -21.04
C PHE A 89 11.89 17.67 -21.30
N VAL A 90 12.72 17.07 -22.16
CA VAL A 90 14.11 17.50 -22.37
C VAL A 90 14.18 18.73 -23.27
N GLU A 91 13.45 18.72 -24.38
CA GLU A 91 13.54 19.78 -25.40
C GLU A 91 12.60 20.94 -25.06
N SER A 92 11.33 20.64 -24.77
CA SER A 92 10.30 21.65 -24.53
C SER A 92 10.17 22.08 -23.06
N ARG A 93 10.83 21.38 -22.12
CA ARG A 93 10.74 21.62 -20.66
C ARG A 93 9.31 21.53 -20.11
N ILE A 94 8.48 20.71 -20.73
CA ILE A 94 7.10 20.44 -20.33
C ILE A 94 7.07 19.18 -19.48
N ILE A 95 6.55 19.30 -18.26
CA ILE A 95 6.55 18.20 -17.27
C ILE A 95 5.24 17.41 -17.23
N TYR A 96 4.18 17.95 -17.81
CA TYR A 96 2.84 17.38 -17.76
C TYR A 96 2.40 16.94 -19.17
N THR A 97 1.89 15.72 -19.26
CA THR A 97 1.39 15.14 -20.52
C THR A 97 0.19 14.26 -20.21
N TYR A 98 -0.88 14.35 -21.01
CA TYR A 98 -2.01 13.45 -20.88
C TYR A 98 -1.70 12.08 -21.48
N CYS A 99 -2.32 11.06 -20.90
CA CYS A 99 -2.42 9.72 -21.44
C CYS A 99 -3.89 9.31 -21.29
N GLY A 100 -4.75 9.85 -22.15
CA GLY A 100 -6.19 9.77 -22.02
C GLY A 100 -6.66 10.39 -20.69
N ILE A 101 -7.24 9.56 -19.81
CA ILE A 101 -7.76 10.00 -18.51
C ILE A 101 -6.67 10.21 -17.44
N ILE A 102 -5.42 9.84 -17.73
CA ILE A 102 -4.30 9.90 -16.80
C ILE A 102 -3.44 11.13 -17.10
N LEU A 103 -2.94 11.78 -16.05
CA LEU A 103 -1.91 12.81 -16.18
C LEU A 103 -0.55 12.23 -15.79
N VAL A 104 0.39 12.22 -16.74
CA VAL A 104 1.80 11.91 -16.50
C VAL A 104 2.51 13.18 -16.04
N ALA A 105 3.22 13.10 -14.92
CA ALA A 105 4.01 14.19 -14.35
C ALA A 105 5.47 13.75 -14.17
N VAL A 106 6.39 14.38 -14.89
CA VAL A 106 7.84 14.11 -14.81
C VAL A 106 8.50 15.10 -13.85
N ASN A 107 9.18 14.61 -12.82
CA ASN A 107 9.79 15.48 -11.80
C ASN A 107 10.94 16.34 -12.40
N PRO A 108 10.83 17.68 -12.41
CA PRO A 108 11.87 18.54 -13.00
C PRO A 108 13.08 18.78 -12.10
N TYR A 109 13.02 18.40 -10.81
CA TYR A 109 14.02 18.79 -9.79
C TYR A 109 14.32 20.30 -9.75
N LYS A 110 13.35 21.11 -10.20
CA LYS A 110 13.49 22.55 -10.38
C LYS A 110 12.16 23.24 -10.12
N GLN A 111 12.21 24.41 -9.49
CA GLN A 111 11.03 25.26 -9.33
C GLN A 111 10.64 25.86 -10.68
N LEU A 112 9.36 25.68 -11.05
CA LEU A 112 8.78 26.20 -12.29
C LEU A 112 7.75 27.27 -11.99
N ALA A 113 7.71 28.33 -12.80
CA ALA A 113 6.79 29.46 -12.65
C ALA A 113 5.38 29.19 -13.22
N ILE A 114 4.87 27.96 -13.07
CA ILE A 114 3.59 27.49 -13.63
C ILE A 114 2.48 27.31 -12.57
N TYR A 115 2.77 27.64 -11.31
CA TYR A 115 1.87 27.41 -10.17
C TYR A 115 1.34 28.70 -9.51
N GLY A 116 1.44 29.83 -10.20
CA GLY A 116 0.94 31.12 -9.72
C GLY A 116 -0.58 31.23 -9.78
N ASP A 117 -1.15 32.17 -9.02
CA ASP A 117 -2.61 32.37 -8.95
C ASP A 117 -3.21 32.75 -10.31
N ALA A 118 -2.47 33.48 -11.15
CA ALA A 118 -2.90 33.78 -12.53
C ALA A 118 -3.13 32.50 -13.37
N ILE A 119 -2.28 31.48 -13.19
CA ILE A 119 -2.42 30.20 -13.89
C ILE A 119 -3.63 29.44 -13.32
N ILE A 120 -3.82 29.41 -12.00
CA ILE A 120 -5.00 28.80 -11.37
C ILE A 120 -6.29 29.37 -11.98
N HIS A 121 -6.37 30.71 -12.09
CA HIS A 121 -7.54 31.38 -12.68
C HIS A 121 -7.70 31.09 -14.18
N ALA A 122 -6.61 30.91 -14.93
CA ALA A 122 -6.68 30.52 -16.34
C ALA A 122 -7.30 29.13 -16.55
N TYR A 123 -7.04 28.17 -15.65
CA TYR A 123 -7.64 26.84 -15.71
C TYR A 123 -9.09 26.80 -15.19
N SER A 124 -9.50 27.76 -14.35
CA SER A 124 -10.84 27.75 -13.75
C SER A 124 -11.94 27.92 -14.80
N GLY A 125 -12.93 27.03 -14.78
CA GLY A 125 -14.05 26.98 -15.72
C GLY A 125 -13.73 26.34 -17.07
N GLN A 126 -12.48 25.99 -17.37
CA GLN A 126 -12.09 25.39 -18.66
C GLN A 126 -12.38 23.89 -18.70
N ASN A 127 -12.42 23.28 -19.88
CA ASN A 127 -12.47 21.82 -20.03
C ASN A 127 -11.05 21.23 -20.14
N MET A 128 -10.90 19.94 -19.78
CA MET A 128 -9.60 19.27 -19.69
C MET A 128 -8.80 19.24 -21.01
N GLY A 129 -9.45 19.32 -22.17
CA GLY A 129 -8.80 19.34 -23.48
C GLY A 129 -8.59 20.73 -24.09
N ASP A 130 -9.16 21.78 -23.49
CA ASP A 130 -9.05 23.15 -24.02
C ASP A 130 -7.76 23.85 -23.58
N MET A 131 -7.08 23.30 -22.56
CA MET A 131 -5.88 23.85 -21.95
C MET A 131 -4.74 22.83 -21.98
N ASP A 132 -3.50 23.32 -21.89
CA ASP A 132 -2.33 22.46 -21.79
C ASP A 132 -2.41 21.53 -20.56
N PRO A 133 -1.83 20.31 -20.63
CA PRO A 133 -1.84 19.36 -19.52
C PRO A 133 -1.26 19.97 -18.24
N HIS A 134 -2.02 19.88 -17.14
CA HIS A 134 -1.59 20.39 -15.86
C HIS A 134 -2.34 19.74 -14.69
N ILE A 135 -1.72 19.71 -13.50
CA ILE A 135 -2.37 19.21 -12.28
C ILE A 135 -3.62 20.03 -11.90
N PHE A 136 -3.67 21.29 -12.31
CA PHE A 136 -4.82 22.17 -12.11
C PHE A 136 -6.01 21.80 -13.01
N ALA A 137 -5.76 21.27 -14.21
CA ALA A 137 -6.83 20.76 -15.06
C ALA A 137 -7.48 19.52 -14.45
N VAL A 138 -6.69 18.62 -13.86
CA VAL A 138 -7.21 17.46 -13.11
C VAL A 138 -8.02 17.89 -11.90
N ALA A 139 -7.54 18.90 -11.16
CA ALA A 139 -8.26 19.45 -10.02
C ALA A 139 -9.58 20.12 -10.45
N GLU A 140 -9.58 20.91 -11.53
CA GLU A 140 -10.78 21.55 -12.07
C GLU A 140 -11.80 20.52 -12.56
N GLU A 141 -11.36 19.48 -13.26
CA GLU A 141 -12.26 18.44 -13.74
C GLU A 141 -12.92 17.71 -12.57
N ALA A 142 -12.16 17.36 -11.51
CA ALA A 142 -12.74 16.81 -10.29
C ALA A 142 -13.74 17.78 -9.64
N TYR A 143 -13.43 19.08 -9.57
CA TYR A 143 -14.33 20.09 -9.01
C TYR A 143 -15.65 20.20 -9.81
N LYS A 144 -15.56 20.27 -11.14
CA LYS A 144 -16.71 20.32 -12.06
C LYS A 144 -17.55 19.06 -11.98
N GLN A 145 -16.94 17.87 -11.99
CA GLN A 145 -17.67 16.61 -11.88
C GLN A 145 -18.37 16.46 -10.53
N MET A 146 -17.74 16.89 -9.43
CA MET A 146 -18.38 16.93 -8.13
C MET A 146 -19.65 17.80 -8.14
N ALA A 147 -19.55 18.98 -8.77
CA ALA A 147 -20.66 19.92 -8.88
C ALA A 147 -21.79 19.42 -9.80
N ARG A 148 -21.42 18.87 -10.95
CA ARG A 148 -22.35 18.39 -11.99
C ARG A 148 -23.06 17.10 -11.60
N ASN A 149 -22.34 16.14 -11.03
CA ASN A 149 -22.83 14.78 -10.81
C ASN A 149 -23.29 14.53 -9.36
N HIS A 150 -23.08 15.48 -8.45
CA HIS A 150 -23.33 15.33 -7.01
C HIS A 150 -22.67 14.08 -6.40
N LYS A 151 -21.49 13.72 -6.91
CA LYS A 151 -20.68 12.58 -6.44
C LYS A 151 -19.37 13.08 -5.84
N ASN A 152 -18.96 12.44 -4.75
CA ASN A 152 -17.63 12.66 -4.18
C ASN A 152 -16.56 12.21 -5.18
N GLN A 153 -15.40 12.87 -5.13
CA GLN A 153 -14.30 12.62 -6.06
C GLN A 153 -13.05 12.23 -5.29
N SER A 154 -12.11 11.61 -6.01
CA SER A 154 -10.78 11.31 -5.48
C SER A 154 -9.71 11.65 -6.51
N ILE A 155 -8.67 12.34 -6.08
CA ILE A 155 -7.42 12.51 -6.83
C ILE A 155 -6.41 11.54 -6.23
N ILE A 156 -6.03 10.54 -7.03
CA ILE A 156 -5.08 9.50 -6.66
C ILE A 156 -3.76 9.82 -7.33
N VAL A 157 -2.70 10.01 -6.53
CA VAL A 157 -1.35 10.28 -7.04
C VAL A 157 -0.46 9.07 -6.76
N SER A 158 0.03 8.41 -7.81
CA SER A 158 0.89 7.23 -7.75
C SER A 158 2.26 7.49 -8.38
N GLY A 159 3.20 6.57 -8.14
CA GLY A 159 4.57 6.64 -8.64
C GLY A 159 5.60 6.27 -7.58
N GLU A 160 6.84 6.05 -7.98
CA GLU A 160 7.94 5.66 -7.08
C GLU A 160 8.29 6.75 -6.04
N SER A 161 9.06 6.36 -5.02
CA SER A 161 9.61 7.31 -4.04
C SER A 161 10.44 8.39 -4.75
N GLY A 162 10.18 9.67 -4.47
CA GLY A 162 10.84 10.80 -5.15
C GLY A 162 10.18 11.29 -6.46
N ALA A 163 9.14 10.61 -6.97
CA ALA A 163 8.49 10.99 -8.23
C ALA A 163 7.71 12.34 -8.20
N GLY A 164 7.50 12.93 -7.02
CA GLY A 164 6.78 14.22 -6.87
C GLY A 164 5.31 14.11 -6.42
N LYS A 165 4.88 12.94 -5.90
CA LYS A 165 3.50 12.69 -5.45
C LYS A 165 2.96 13.75 -4.49
N THR A 166 3.68 14.01 -3.39
CA THR A 166 3.32 15.01 -2.38
C THR A 166 3.26 16.42 -2.95
N VAL A 167 4.12 16.76 -3.91
CA VAL A 167 4.11 18.07 -4.58
C VAL A 167 2.86 18.23 -5.44
N SER A 168 2.50 17.22 -6.23
CA SER A 168 1.27 17.20 -7.03
C SER A 168 0.02 17.27 -6.15
N ALA A 169 -0.05 16.48 -5.08
CA ALA A 169 -1.15 16.52 -4.11
C ALA A 169 -1.30 17.93 -3.49
N ARG A 170 -0.20 18.57 -3.10
CA ARG A 170 -0.21 19.94 -2.57
C ARG A 170 -0.71 20.97 -3.57
N TYR A 171 -0.32 20.88 -4.84
CA TYR A 171 -0.81 21.78 -5.87
C TYR A 171 -2.30 21.58 -6.19
N ALA A 172 -2.79 20.33 -6.21
CA ALA A 172 -4.22 20.04 -6.32
C ALA A 172 -5.01 20.66 -5.16
N MET A 173 -4.55 20.49 -3.91
CA MET A 173 -5.16 21.12 -2.74
C MET A 173 -5.16 22.65 -2.83
N ARG A 174 -4.05 23.25 -3.32
CA ARG A 174 -3.94 24.70 -3.51
C ARG A 174 -4.92 25.22 -4.55
N TYR A 175 -5.19 24.45 -5.61
CA TYR A 175 -6.18 24.81 -6.60
C TYR A 175 -7.55 25.01 -5.96
N PHE A 176 -8.05 23.98 -5.23
CA PHE A 176 -9.33 24.04 -4.53
C PHE A 176 -9.39 25.20 -3.54
N ALA A 177 -8.31 25.42 -2.78
CA ALA A 177 -8.17 26.52 -1.84
C ALA A 177 -8.36 27.90 -2.49
N VAL A 178 -7.96 28.08 -3.76
CA VAL A 178 -8.07 29.36 -4.47
C VAL A 178 -9.43 29.53 -5.17
N VAL A 179 -9.91 28.50 -5.87
CA VAL A 179 -11.16 28.60 -6.66
C VAL A 179 -12.43 28.60 -5.80
N SER A 180 -12.35 28.02 -4.60
CA SER A 180 -13.49 27.93 -3.68
C SER A 180 -13.51 29.01 -2.59
N LYS A 181 -12.64 30.02 -2.67
CA LYS A 181 -12.52 31.08 -1.65
C LYS A 181 -13.87 31.75 -1.39
N SER A 182 -14.26 31.77 -0.12
CA SER A 182 -15.35 32.61 0.36
C SER A 182 -14.78 33.95 0.83
N GLY A 183 -15.50 35.07 0.67
CA GLY A 183 -15.09 36.39 1.16
C GLY A 183 -15.02 36.55 2.69
N SER A 184 -15.02 35.45 3.44
CA SER A 184 -14.95 35.40 4.90
C SER A 184 -13.50 35.39 5.40
N LYS A 185 -13.22 36.09 6.50
CA LYS A 185 -11.87 36.17 7.12
C LYS A 185 -11.37 34.84 7.72
N THR A 186 -12.20 33.81 7.83
CA THR A 186 -11.79 32.47 8.30
C THR A 186 -11.22 31.65 7.15
N ARG A 187 -9.89 31.69 7.01
CA ARG A 187 -9.13 31.04 5.93
C ARG A 187 -8.94 29.55 6.22
N VAL A 188 -10.03 28.77 6.14
CA VAL A 188 -9.97 27.31 6.28
C VAL A 188 -8.99 26.74 5.24
N GLU A 189 -8.99 27.31 4.04
CA GLU A 189 -8.10 26.98 2.95
C GLU A 189 -6.61 27.09 3.32
N ASP A 190 -6.22 28.13 4.05
CA ASP A 190 -4.86 28.31 4.53
C ASP A 190 -4.51 27.24 5.57
N LYS A 191 -5.45 26.91 6.47
CA LYS A 191 -5.22 25.89 7.50
C LYS A 191 -5.01 24.50 6.91
N VAL A 192 -5.77 24.13 5.87
CA VAL A 192 -5.60 22.83 5.21
C VAL A 192 -4.19 22.72 4.62
N LEU A 193 -3.76 23.72 3.85
CA LEU A 193 -2.42 23.75 3.26
C LEU A 193 -1.31 23.86 4.33
N ALA A 194 -1.56 24.62 5.39
CA ALA A 194 -0.65 24.78 6.51
C ALA A 194 -0.47 23.50 7.31
N SER A 195 -1.33 22.47 7.22
CA SER A 195 -1.08 21.23 7.97
C SER A 195 0.17 20.45 7.51
N ASN A 196 0.66 20.69 6.27
CA ASN A 196 1.71 19.89 5.66
C ASN A 196 3.05 19.92 6.43
N PRO A 197 3.64 21.08 6.79
CA PRO A 197 4.88 21.13 7.56
C PRO A 197 4.86 20.31 8.85
N ILE A 198 3.72 20.24 9.56
CA ILE A 198 3.61 19.40 10.76
C ILE A 198 3.67 17.93 10.36
N THR A 199 2.85 17.51 9.38
CA THR A 199 2.81 16.11 8.96
C THR A 199 4.11 15.64 8.33
N GLU A 200 4.83 16.51 7.61
CA GLU A 200 6.16 16.21 7.08
C GLU A 200 7.19 16.10 8.21
N ALA A 201 7.15 16.98 9.22
CA ALA A 201 8.07 16.91 10.35
C ALA A 201 7.95 15.59 11.13
N ILE A 202 6.72 15.11 11.39
CA ILE A 202 6.46 13.92 12.20
C ILE A 202 6.28 12.62 11.39
N GLY A 203 6.20 12.71 10.06
CA GLY A 203 5.85 11.58 9.21
C GLY A 203 6.79 11.35 8.03
N ASN A 204 7.72 12.28 7.77
CA ASN A 204 8.72 12.14 6.72
C ASN A 204 10.12 11.97 7.31
N ALA A 205 10.98 11.30 6.54
CA ALA A 205 12.38 11.05 6.89
C ALA A 205 13.25 11.00 5.63
N LYS A 206 14.57 11.16 5.82
CA LYS A 206 15.59 10.94 4.77
C LYS A 206 15.77 9.44 4.56
N THR A 207 15.64 8.99 3.32
CA THR A 207 16.08 7.66 2.87
C THR A 207 17.19 7.81 1.84
N THR A 208 17.79 6.69 1.39
CA THR A 208 18.79 6.69 0.32
C THR A 208 18.25 7.19 -1.03
N ARG A 209 16.92 7.19 -1.23
CA ARG A 209 16.26 7.58 -2.48
C ARG A 209 15.67 8.99 -2.45
N ASN A 210 15.31 9.51 -1.27
CA ASN A 210 14.62 10.78 -1.13
C ASN A 210 14.88 11.41 0.24
N ASP A 211 15.33 12.66 0.26
CA ASP A 211 15.62 13.40 1.49
C ASP A 211 14.37 13.74 2.32
N ASN A 212 13.19 13.74 1.70
CA ASN A 212 11.91 14.02 2.36
C ASN A 212 10.85 12.96 2.03
N SER A 213 11.18 11.68 2.27
CA SER A 213 10.30 10.55 1.97
C SER A 213 9.16 10.44 2.99
N SER A 214 7.91 10.44 2.52
CA SER A 214 6.73 10.17 3.35
C SER A 214 6.72 8.72 3.82
N ARG A 215 6.73 8.49 5.13
CA ARG A 215 6.74 7.15 5.75
C ARG A 215 5.39 6.75 6.34
N PHE A 216 4.32 7.32 5.78
CA PHE A 216 2.92 7.01 6.04
C PHE A 216 2.09 7.38 4.81
N GLY A 217 0.94 6.74 4.64
CA GLY A 217 -0.07 7.14 3.65
C GLY A 217 -0.98 8.22 4.21
N LYS A 218 -1.31 9.22 3.40
CA LYS A 218 -2.16 10.36 3.74
C LYS A 218 -3.32 10.47 2.76
N TYR A 219 -4.54 10.41 3.28
CA TYR A 219 -5.76 10.71 2.54
C TYR A 219 -6.46 11.91 3.14
N THR A 220 -6.49 13.02 2.40
CA THR A 220 -7.07 14.29 2.87
C THR A 220 -8.41 14.53 2.18
N GLU A 221 -9.50 14.41 2.92
CA GLU A 221 -10.87 14.67 2.46
C GLU A 221 -11.17 16.16 2.61
N ILE A 222 -11.19 16.91 1.51
CA ILE A 222 -11.58 18.31 1.48
C ILE A 222 -13.10 18.38 1.42
N SER A 223 -13.73 18.96 2.42
CA SER A 223 -15.17 19.03 2.57
C SER A 223 -15.75 20.31 1.95
N PHE A 224 -16.84 20.15 1.21
CA PHE A 224 -17.54 21.24 0.53
C PHE A 224 -18.99 21.39 1.03
N ASP A 225 -19.49 22.62 1.07
CA ASP A 225 -20.91 22.91 1.31
C ASP A 225 -21.78 22.75 0.05
N LYS A 226 -23.09 23.03 0.18
CA LYS A 226 -24.06 23.00 -0.93
C LYS A 226 -23.78 24.00 -2.05
N ARG A 227 -22.91 24.98 -1.82
CA ARG A 227 -22.44 25.96 -2.83
C ARG A 227 -21.04 25.61 -3.33
N TYR A 228 -20.55 24.41 -3.03
CA TYR A 228 -19.23 23.92 -3.40
C TYR A 228 -18.07 24.80 -2.89
N ARG A 229 -18.25 25.44 -1.73
CA ARG A 229 -17.18 26.17 -1.04
C ARG A 229 -16.53 25.29 0.01
N ILE A 230 -15.22 25.41 0.18
CA ILE A 230 -14.51 24.66 1.24
C ILE A 230 -15.07 25.07 2.60
N ILE A 231 -15.44 24.07 3.38
CA ILE A 231 -15.82 24.24 4.78
C ILE A 231 -14.77 23.65 5.72
N GLY A 232 -14.09 22.57 5.34
CA GLY A 232 -13.10 21.95 6.22
C GLY A 232 -12.32 20.88 5.50
N ALA A 233 -11.48 20.17 6.26
CA ALA A 233 -10.86 18.95 5.79
C ALA A 233 -10.74 17.92 6.90
N ASN A 234 -10.60 16.65 6.51
CA ASN A 234 -10.35 15.54 7.40
C ASN A 234 -9.23 14.67 6.83
N MET A 235 -8.19 14.43 7.61
CA MET A 235 -7.03 13.65 7.24
C MET A 235 -7.13 12.26 7.86
N ARG A 236 -6.96 11.23 7.01
CA ARG A 236 -6.80 9.84 7.42
C ARG A 236 -5.38 9.40 7.10
N THR A 237 -4.75 8.72 8.05
CA THR A 237 -3.37 8.24 7.94
C THR A 237 -3.35 6.72 7.91
N TYR A 238 -2.37 6.16 7.21
CA TYR A 238 -2.24 4.72 7.01
C TYR A 238 -0.78 4.30 7.16
N LEU A 239 -0.55 3.17 7.84
CA LEU A 239 0.73 2.43 7.80
C LEU A 239 1.96 3.31 8.07
N LEU A 240 1.96 4.03 9.20
CA LEU A 240 3.15 4.72 9.71
C LEU A 240 4.29 3.71 9.93
N GLU A 241 5.48 3.98 9.39
CA GLU A 241 6.66 3.16 9.56
C GLU A 241 7.21 3.26 10.99
N LYS A 242 6.64 2.48 11.92
CA LYS A 242 7.02 2.53 13.34
C LYS A 242 8.50 2.18 13.57
N SER A 243 9.07 1.26 12.80
CA SER A 243 10.47 0.83 12.97
C SER A 243 11.48 1.96 12.77
N ARG A 244 11.16 2.97 11.96
CA ARG A 244 11.97 4.19 11.76
C ARG A 244 12.35 4.89 13.06
N VAL A 245 11.46 4.84 14.06
CA VAL A 245 11.65 5.48 15.36
C VAL A 245 12.89 4.94 16.09
N VAL A 246 13.21 3.66 15.91
CA VAL A 246 14.22 2.95 16.70
C VAL A 246 15.36 2.37 15.87
N PHE A 247 15.25 2.41 14.53
CA PHE A 247 16.23 1.88 13.61
C PHE A 247 16.36 2.75 12.35
N GLN A 248 17.60 2.96 11.89
CA GLN A 248 17.93 3.60 10.63
C GLN A 248 19.04 2.82 9.94
N ALA A 249 18.93 2.60 8.62
CA ALA A 249 20.04 2.08 7.82
C ALA A 249 21.08 3.18 7.54
N GLU A 250 22.22 2.79 6.99
CA GLU A 250 23.29 3.73 6.62
C GLU A 250 22.76 4.83 5.67
N ASN A 251 23.17 6.08 5.94
CA ASN A 251 22.73 7.29 5.23
C ASN A 251 21.23 7.64 5.34
N GLU A 252 20.48 6.97 6.22
CA GLU A 252 19.10 7.34 6.52
C GLU A 252 18.96 8.10 7.84
N ARG A 253 17.88 8.87 7.97
CA ARG A 253 17.52 9.55 9.22
C ARG A 253 16.26 8.96 9.85
N ASN A 254 16.06 9.26 11.13
CA ASN A 254 14.75 9.16 11.78
C ASN A 254 13.82 10.29 11.25
N TYR A 255 12.60 10.39 11.77
CA TYR A 255 11.68 11.49 11.45
C TYR A 255 12.30 12.86 11.72
N HIS A 256 12.03 13.81 10.81
CA HIS A 256 12.67 15.14 10.81
C HIS A 256 12.53 15.88 12.14
N ILE A 257 11.37 15.74 12.81
CA ILE A 257 11.08 16.43 14.07
C ILE A 257 12.13 16.18 15.16
N PHE A 258 12.78 15.01 15.18
CA PHE A 258 13.83 14.73 16.16
C PHE A 258 15.08 15.57 15.92
N TYR A 259 15.50 15.73 14.66
CA TYR A 259 16.66 16.55 14.29
C TYR A 259 16.37 18.04 14.46
N GLN A 260 15.16 18.46 14.09
CA GLN A 260 14.62 19.80 14.34
C GLN A 260 14.70 20.16 15.83
N MET A 261 14.25 19.28 16.72
CA MET A 261 14.34 19.49 18.18
C MET A 261 15.78 19.49 18.70
N CYS A 262 16.61 18.53 18.29
CA CYS A 262 18.03 18.46 18.70
C CYS A 262 18.82 19.71 18.28
N SER A 263 18.49 20.32 17.13
CA SER A 263 19.10 21.57 16.66
C SER A 263 18.80 22.79 17.56
N CYS A 264 17.81 22.65 18.45
CA CYS A 264 17.36 23.68 19.39
C CYS A 264 17.74 23.37 20.85
N ALA A 265 18.61 22.38 21.11
CA ALA A 265 19.03 21.97 22.46
C ALA A 265 19.65 23.11 23.31
N ASP A 266 20.21 24.14 22.66
CA ASP A 266 20.81 25.30 23.33
C ASP A 266 19.86 26.46 23.59
N VAL A 267 18.64 26.40 23.07
CA VAL A 267 17.63 27.43 23.29
C VAL A 267 17.05 27.27 24.70
N THR A 268 17.02 28.38 25.47
CA THR A 268 16.59 28.41 26.87
C THR A 268 15.23 27.78 27.10
N GLU A 269 14.29 28.00 26.17
CA GLU A 269 12.93 27.45 26.20
C GLU A 269 12.90 25.90 26.29
N PHE A 270 13.87 25.21 25.67
CA PHE A 270 13.91 23.75 25.60
C PHE A 270 14.90 23.09 26.58
N LYS A 271 15.53 23.87 27.46
CA LYS A 271 16.50 23.32 28.44
C LYS A 271 15.87 22.32 29.41
N ASN A 272 14.57 22.45 29.69
CA ASN A 272 13.82 21.49 30.49
C ASN A 272 13.71 20.09 29.83
N LEU A 273 13.80 20.00 28.49
CA LEU A 273 13.77 18.75 27.75
C LEU A 273 15.10 17.98 27.84
N ARG A 274 16.18 18.63 28.30
CA ARG A 274 17.55 18.06 28.45
C ARG A 274 18.07 17.39 27.17
N LEU A 275 17.69 17.95 26.02
CA LEU A 275 18.15 17.51 24.70
C LEU A 275 19.66 17.75 24.53
N LEU A 276 20.24 16.90 23.68
CA LEU A 276 21.62 16.97 23.20
C LEU A 276 21.62 17.08 21.67
N SER A 277 22.81 17.18 21.06
CA SER A 277 22.95 17.01 19.61
C SER A 277 22.48 15.62 19.16
N ALA A 278 21.99 15.50 17.93
CA ALA A 278 21.39 14.27 17.40
C ALA A 278 22.36 13.07 17.38
N ASP A 279 23.67 13.31 17.26
CA ASP A 279 24.72 12.29 17.34
C ASP A 279 24.83 11.64 18.74
N LYS A 280 24.23 12.24 19.77
CA LYS A 280 24.25 11.72 21.15
C LYS A 280 23.08 10.81 21.48
N PHE A 281 22.04 10.76 20.64
CA PHE A 281 20.91 9.86 20.84
C PHE A 281 20.99 8.69 19.89
N ARG A 282 20.89 7.47 20.44
CA ARG A 282 20.94 6.22 19.68
C ARG A 282 19.90 6.21 18.54
N TYR A 283 18.69 6.69 18.81
CA TYR A 283 17.59 6.70 17.84
C TYR A 283 17.72 7.72 16.69
N THR A 284 18.75 8.56 16.68
CA THR A 284 18.98 9.54 15.60
C THR A 284 20.37 9.48 14.99
N SER A 285 21.24 8.61 15.51
CA SER A 285 22.65 8.49 15.11
C SER A 285 22.98 7.22 14.32
N MET A 286 22.06 6.25 14.21
CA MET A 286 22.38 4.94 13.60
C MET A 286 22.78 5.04 12.12
N GLY A 287 22.18 5.96 11.37
CA GLY A 287 22.46 6.15 9.95
C GLY A 287 23.77 6.90 9.65
N GLY A 288 24.50 7.35 10.66
CA GLY A 288 25.81 8.01 10.53
C GLY A 288 25.75 9.51 10.21
N ASP A 289 24.93 9.93 9.25
CA ASP A 289 24.75 11.34 8.88
C ASP A 289 23.48 11.94 9.50
N ILE A 290 23.65 12.95 10.36
CA ILE A 290 22.54 13.64 11.04
C ILE A 290 22.03 14.85 10.24
N THR A 291 22.68 15.21 9.14
CA THR A 291 22.36 16.41 8.34
C THR A 291 21.78 16.06 6.97
N ILE A 292 21.15 17.05 6.34
CA ILE A 292 20.73 17.00 4.94
C ILE A 292 21.30 18.24 4.25
N GLN A 293 21.93 18.05 3.09
CA GLN A 293 22.55 19.15 2.35
C GLN A 293 21.51 20.20 1.97
N GLY A 294 21.77 21.47 2.32
CA GLY A 294 20.89 22.60 1.98
C GLY A 294 19.68 22.78 2.89
N ILE A 295 19.48 21.90 3.88
CA ILE A 295 18.38 21.98 4.84
C ILE A 295 18.89 22.50 6.20
N SER A 296 18.07 23.29 6.87
CA SER A 296 18.36 23.79 8.22
C SER A 296 17.26 23.32 9.17
N ASP A 297 17.54 22.23 9.89
CA ASP A 297 16.60 21.64 10.85
C ASP A 297 16.09 22.68 11.88
N LYS A 298 16.92 23.67 12.24
CA LYS A 298 16.52 24.77 13.13
C LYS A 298 15.45 25.68 12.51
N LYS A 299 15.62 26.08 11.24
CA LYS A 299 14.63 26.90 10.53
C LYS A 299 13.35 26.12 10.30
N ASP A 300 13.47 24.84 9.97
CA ASP A 300 12.30 23.97 9.79
C ASP A 300 11.53 23.81 11.10
N PHE A 301 12.23 23.71 12.24
CA PHE A 301 11.56 23.68 13.55
C PHE A 301 10.78 24.97 13.84
N GLU A 302 11.34 26.14 13.51
CA GLU A 302 10.63 27.41 13.63
C GLU A 302 9.35 27.41 12.78
N GLU A 303 9.42 26.88 11.56
CA GLU A 303 8.27 26.77 10.67
C GLU A 303 7.22 25.78 11.21
N THR A 304 7.65 24.63 11.73
CA THR A 304 6.76 23.67 12.40
C THR A 304 6.02 24.31 13.58
N ARG A 305 6.70 25.09 14.43
CA ARG A 305 6.08 25.81 15.55
C ARG A 305 5.11 26.90 15.12
N ARG A 306 5.48 27.69 14.10
CA ARG A 306 4.58 28.69 13.48
C ARG A 306 3.32 28.02 12.96
N THR A 307 3.48 26.86 12.33
CA THR A 307 2.40 26.07 11.77
C THR A 307 1.46 25.52 12.85
N PHE A 308 2.00 24.96 13.95
CA PHE A 308 1.21 24.56 15.12
C PHE A 308 0.35 25.73 15.61
N SER A 309 0.97 26.89 15.76
CA SER A 309 0.30 28.11 16.24
C SER A 309 -0.78 28.60 15.27
N MET A 310 -0.54 28.54 13.96
CA MET A 310 -1.51 28.91 12.91
C MET A 310 -2.77 28.02 12.93
N LEU A 311 -2.61 26.73 13.23
CA LEU A 311 -3.73 25.81 13.41
C LEU A 311 -4.46 26.00 14.75
N GLY A 312 -4.00 26.90 15.62
CA GLY A 312 -4.56 27.12 16.95
C GLY A 312 -4.16 26.04 17.97
N LEU A 313 -3.07 25.32 17.71
CA LEU A 313 -2.48 24.36 18.63
C LEU A 313 -1.62 25.13 19.63
N LYS A 314 -2.16 25.35 20.83
CA LYS A 314 -1.59 26.21 21.88
C LYS A 314 -0.21 25.73 22.33
N GLU A 315 0.54 26.63 22.95
CA GLU A 315 1.90 26.35 23.46
C GLU A 315 1.94 25.17 24.44
N ASP A 316 0.93 25.02 25.31
CA ASP A 316 0.85 23.86 26.22
C ASP A 316 0.85 22.52 25.47
N PHE A 317 0.06 22.43 24.40
CA PHE A 317 -0.01 21.23 23.54
C PHE A 317 1.32 20.99 22.83
N GLN A 318 1.93 22.04 22.28
CA GLN A 318 3.25 21.94 21.63
C GLN A 318 4.32 21.47 22.62
N SER A 319 4.34 22.05 23.82
CA SER A 319 5.24 21.66 24.91
C SER A 319 5.08 20.18 25.25
N ASP A 320 3.86 19.67 25.39
CA ASP A 320 3.63 18.26 25.72
C ASP A 320 4.04 17.32 24.59
N VAL A 321 3.81 17.69 23.33
CA VAL A 321 4.34 16.96 22.17
C VAL A 321 5.87 16.87 22.24
N PHE A 322 6.56 17.99 22.50
CA PHE A 322 8.01 18.02 22.58
C PHE A 322 8.56 17.26 23.81
N LYS A 323 7.85 17.25 24.95
CA LYS A 323 8.22 16.40 26.10
C LYS A 323 8.20 14.92 25.73
N VAL A 324 7.16 14.46 25.02
CA VAL A 324 7.03 13.05 24.63
C VAL A 324 8.11 12.66 23.62
N LEU A 325 8.39 13.51 22.62
CA LEU A 325 9.47 13.28 21.66
C LEU A 325 10.85 13.24 22.33
N ALA A 326 11.13 14.17 23.24
CA ALA A 326 12.37 14.16 24.01
C ALA A 326 12.48 12.88 24.87
N ALA A 327 11.39 12.47 25.53
CA ALA A 327 11.35 11.23 26.30
C ALA A 327 11.71 10.02 25.42
N ILE A 328 11.17 9.89 24.21
CA ILE A 328 11.53 8.81 23.28
C ILE A 328 13.05 8.77 23.01
N LEU A 329 13.67 9.93 22.77
CA LEU A 329 15.12 10.01 22.56
C LEU A 329 15.92 9.56 23.79
N HIS A 330 15.51 10.00 24.99
CA HIS A 330 16.14 9.55 26.24
C HIS A 330 15.94 8.05 26.46
N LEU A 331 14.76 7.49 26.18
CA LEU A 331 14.48 6.06 26.33
C LEU A 331 15.46 5.22 25.50
N GLY A 332 15.77 5.62 24.27
CA GLY A 332 16.72 4.91 23.40
C GLY A 332 18.15 4.81 23.95
N ASN A 333 18.53 5.73 24.84
CA ASN A 333 19.84 5.76 25.48
C ASN A 333 19.90 5.03 26.82
N VAL A 334 18.78 4.55 27.37
CA VAL A 334 18.76 3.78 28.62
C VAL A 334 19.59 2.50 28.44
N ALA A 335 20.64 2.36 29.25
CA ALA A 335 21.60 1.28 29.14
C ALA A 335 21.10 0.00 29.84
N ILE A 336 20.70 -1.00 29.04
CA ILE A 336 20.31 -2.32 29.54
C ILE A 336 21.54 -3.25 29.53
N LYS A 337 21.93 -3.73 30.70
CA LYS A 337 23.07 -4.65 30.90
C LYS A 337 22.58 -6.09 31.05
N SER A 338 23.42 -7.04 30.65
CA SER A 338 23.20 -8.46 30.98
C SER A 338 23.65 -8.71 32.42
N SER A 339 22.88 -9.53 33.13
CA SER A 339 23.17 -10.01 34.48
C SER A 339 23.18 -11.55 34.47
N GLY A 340 24.09 -12.13 33.68
CA GLY A 340 24.07 -13.54 33.27
C GLY A 340 23.22 -13.76 32.01
N ASP A 341 23.13 -15.00 31.55
CA ASP A 341 22.54 -15.33 30.24
C ASP A 341 21.02 -15.06 30.18
N GLU A 342 20.29 -15.30 31.27
CA GLU A 342 18.84 -15.20 31.29
C GLU A 342 18.28 -13.90 31.87
N LYS A 343 19.12 -13.02 32.42
CA LYS A 343 18.67 -11.83 33.14
C LYS A 343 19.24 -10.55 32.56
N SER A 344 18.44 -9.51 32.62
CA SER A 344 18.84 -8.14 32.32
C SER A 344 18.70 -7.27 33.56
N SER A 345 19.47 -6.20 33.60
CA SER A 345 19.35 -5.16 34.61
C SER A 345 19.57 -3.79 33.96
N VAL A 346 18.79 -2.82 34.41
CA VAL A 346 19.11 -1.40 34.26
C VAL A 346 19.72 -0.99 35.59
N SER A 347 20.87 -0.31 35.58
CA SER A 347 21.53 0.08 36.82
C SER A 347 20.78 1.24 37.49
N VAL A 348 19.75 0.89 38.28
CA VAL A 348 19.03 1.84 39.15
C VAL A 348 19.97 2.42 40.21
N SER A 349 20.92 1.62 40.68
CA SER A 349 21.92 2.00 41.69
C SER A 349 22.91 3.08 41.22
N SER A 350 22.94 3.43 39.93
CA SER A 350 23.85 4.45 39.37
C SER A 350 23.15 5.68 38.79
N ASN A 351 21.83 5.87 38.98
CA ASN A 351 21.06 6.97 38.38
C ASN A 351 21.35 7.14 36.88
N ASP A 352 20.92 6.18 36.04
CA ASP A 352 20.98 6.38 34.58
C ASP A 352 20.31 7.73 34.25
N PRO A 353 21.06 8.72 33.71
CA PRO A 353 20.57 10.08 33.57
C PRO A 353 19.46 10.16 32.53
N HIS A 354 19.48 9.30 31.51
CA HIS A 354 18.44 9.27 30.50
C HIS A 354 17.15 8.65 31.04
N LEU A 355 17.24 7.59 31.84
CA LEU A 355 16.09 7.02 32.53
C LEU A 355 15.42 8.03 33.48
N ALA A 356 16.23 8.76 34.25
CA ALA A 356 15.73 9.79 35.15
C ALA A 356 14.99 10.90 34.39
N VAL A 357 15.53 11.34 33.25
CA VAL A 357 14.87 12.34 32.38
C VAL A 357 13.58 11.79 31.77
N PHE A 358 13.58 10.57 31.25
CA PHE A 358 12.38 9.93 30.70
C PHE A 358 11.25 9.90 31.74
N CYS A 359 11.56 9.47 32.96
CA CYS A 359 10.59 9.37 34.04
C CYS A 359 10.06 10.75 34.47
N ASP A 360 10.93 11.77 34.52
CA ASP A 360 10.58 13.15 34.87
C ASP A 360 9.65 13.78 33.80
N LEU A 361 10.00 13.65 32.52
CA LEU A 361 9.22 14.22 31.41
C LEU A 361 7.82 13.62 31.30
N LEU A 362 7.67 12.31 31.51
CA LEU A 362 6.38 11.61 31.43
C LEU A 362 5.66 11.52 32.79
N GLY A 363 6.34 11.84 33.89
CA GLY A 363 5.81 11.70 35.24
C GLY A 363 5.51 10.26 35.64
N VAL A 364 6.31 9.28 35.16
CA VAL A 364 6.16 7.85 35.49
C VAL A 364 7.19 7.42 36.54
N LYS A 365 6.87 6.37 37.31
CA LYS A 365 7.76 5.87 38.37
C LYS A 365 8.92 5.07 37.78
N THR A 366 10.14 5.43 38.15
CA THR A 366 11.37 4.77 37.70
C THR A 366 11.41 3.29 38.08
N ASP A 367 11.05 2.93 39.30
CA ASP A 367 11.12 1.55 39.79
C ASP A 367 10.15 0.62 39.05
N GLU A 368 8.95 1.10 38.73
CA GLU A 368 7.95 0.33 37.98
C GLU A 368 8.40 0.11 36.54
N LEU A 369 8.91 1.16 35.88
CA LEU A 369 9.42 1.06 34.51
C LEU A 369 10.60 0.08 34.41
N VAL A 370 11.59 0.19 35.30
CA VAL A 370 12.74 -0.72 35.29
C VAL A 370 12.34 -2.15 35.57
N ARG A 371 11.42 -2.37 36.52
CA ARG A 371 10.88 -3.70 36.81
C ARG A 371 10.33 -4.34 35.54
N TRP A 372 9.48 -3.64 34.79
CA TRP A 372 8.78 -4.18 33.64
C TRP A 372 9.57 -4.15 32.33
N LEU A 373 10.65 -3.38 32.25
CA LEU A 373 11.64 -3.52 31.17
C LEU A 373 12.47 -4.81 31.32
N CYS A 374 12.83 -5.16 32.56
CA CYS A 374 13.70 -6.31 32.86
C CYS A 374 12.96 -7.59 33.29
N HIS A 375 11.64 -7.53 33.46
CA HIS A 375 10.81 -8.67 33.82
C HIS A 375 9.51 -8.68 33.04
N ARG A 376 8.94 -9.87 32.85
CA ARG A 376 7.61 -10.05 32.27
C ARG A 376 6.72 -10.86 33.21
N ARG A 377 5.42 -10.55 33.20
CA ARG A 377 4.41 -11.32 33.90
C ARG A 377 3.94 -12.46 33.00
N ILE A 378 3.72 -13.63 33.58
CA ILE A 378 3.16 -14.81 32.92
C ILE A 378 1.95 -15.23 33.75
N VAL A 379 0.75 -15.06 33.20
CA VAL A 379 -0.49 -15.48 33.83
C VAL A 379 -0.76 -16.93 33.41
N LEU A 380 -0.70 -17.84 34.38
CA LEU A 380 -1.08 -19.24 34.25
C LEU A 380 -2.48 -19.43 34.87
N VAL A 381 -3.13 -20.56 34.57
CA VAL A 381 -4.50 -20.84 35.06
C VAL A 381 -4.59 -20.82 36.59
N ALA A 382 -3.53 -21.24 37.29
CA ALA A 382 -3.50 -21.35 38.75
C ALA A 382 -2.71 -20.24 39.45
N GLU A 383 -1.81 -19.55 38.76
CA GLU A 383 -0.90 -18.59 39.38
C GLU A 383 -0.39 -17.53 38.39
N THR A 384 0.18 -16.44 38.92
CA THR A 384 0.85 -15.41 38.13
C THR A 384 2.31 -15.35 38.53
N VAL A 385 3.20 -15.61 37.56
CA VAL A 385 4.66 -15.66 37.81
C VAL A 385 5.33 -14.47 37.11
N VAL A 386 6.22 -13.78 37.82
CA VAL A 386 7.09 -12.74 37.23
C VAL A 386 8.44 -13.36 36.95
N LYS A 387 8.88 -13.35 35.68
CA LYS A 387 10.18 -13.90 35.27
C LYS A 387 11.08 -12.79 34.72
N PRO A 388 12.39 -12.83 35.02
CA PRO A 388 13.35 -11.95 34.37
C PRO A 388 13.38 -12.21 32.86
N VAL A 389 13.79 -11.20 32.09
CA VAL A 389 14.02 -11.32 30.65
C VAL A 389 15.50 -11.09 30.31
N PRO A 390 16.05 -11.78 29.30
CA PRO A 390 17.41 -11.56 28.82
C PRO A 390 17.55 -10.17 28.19
N LYS A 391 18.80 -9.68 28.11
CA LYS A 391 19.13 -8.33 27.61
C LYS A 391 18.48 -8.02 26.26
N GLU A 392 18.57 -8.95 25.31
CA GLU A 392 18.03 -8.75 23.96
C GLU A 392 16.52 -8.49 23.98
N ARG A 393 15.75 -9.30 24.73
CA ARG A 393 14.30 -9.10 24.87
C ARG A 393 13.95 -7.81 25.60
N ALA A 394 14.74 -7.39 26.57
CA ALA A 394 14.54 -6.12 27.26
C ALA A 394 14.78 -4.92 26.33
N VAL A 395 15.79 -4.99 25.45
CA VAL A 395 16.02 -3.98 24.39
C VAL A 395 14.86 -3.95 23.41
N THR A 396 14.40 -5.11 22.94
CA THR A 396 13.21 -5.21 22.08
C THR A 396 11.97 -4.61 22.75
N ALA A 397 11.74 -4.87 24.04
CA ALA A 397 10.61 -4.31 24.79
C ALA A 397 10.71 -2.78 24.94
N ARG A 398 11.91 -2.25 25.20
CA ARG A 398 12.18 -0.80 25.23
C ARG A 398 11.88 -0.16 23.89
N ASP A 399 12.37 -0.76 22.81
CA ASP A 399 12.19 -0.23 21.45
C ASP A 399 10.70 -0.35 21.02
N ALA A 400 10.01 -1.43 21.40
CA ALA A 400 8.56 -1.55 21.22
C ALA A 400 7.79 -0.45 21.95
N LEU A 401 8.18 -0.13 23.19
CA LEU A 401 7.58 0.98 23.94
C LEU A 401 7.77 2.32 23.22
N ALA A 402 8.99 2.61 22.75
CA ALA A 402 9.27 3.84 21.98
C ALA A 402 8.41 3.94 20.72
N LYS A 403 8.28 2.85 19.95
CA LYS A 403 7.44 2.77 18.75
C LYS A 403 5.97 3.05 19.06
N GLN A 404 5.42 2.47 20.12
CA GLN A 404 4.01 2.66 20.50
C GLN A 404 3.73 4.08 20.99
N ILE A 405 4.64 4.67 21.79
CA ILE A 405 4.50 6.07 22.23
C ILE A 405 4.50 7.01 21.01
N TYR A 406 5.41 6.79 20.06
CA TYR A 406 5.47 7.63 18.85
C TYR A 406 4.23 7.47 17.97
N ALA A 407 3.77 6.23 17.75
CA ALA A 407 2.56 5.97 16.95
C ALA A 407 1.32 6.65 17.57
N HIS A 408 1.15 6.54 18.88
CA HIS A 408 0.03 7.19 19.57
C HIS A 408 0.14 8.72 19.54
N LEU A 409 1.35 9.27 19.75
CA LEU A 409 1.61 10.70 19.62
C LEU A 409 1.25 11.20 18.21
N PHE A 410 1.66 10.47 17.18
CA PHE A 410 1.34 10.78 15.79
C PHE A 410 -0.18 10.86 15.59
N ASP A 411 -0.92 9.84 16.01
CA ASP A 411 -2.39 9.83 15.91
C ASP A 411 -3.04 10.98 16.69
N CYS A 412 -2.53 11.32 17.88
CA CYS A 412 -3.02 12.45 18.66
C CYS A 412 -2.80 13.79 17.96
N ILE A 413 -1.65 14.00 17.32
CA ILE A 413 -1.38 15.20 16.53
C ILE A 413 -2.34 15.27 15.33
N ILE A 414 -2.50 14.18 14.58
CA ILE A 414 -3.43 14.13 13.43
C ILE A 414 -4.87 14.42 13.87
N ASN A 415 -5.32 13.81 14.97
CA ASN A 415 -6.65 14.07 15.54
C ASN A 415 -6.82 15.53 15.95
N ARG A 416 -5.79 16.17 16.50
CA ARG A 416 -5.84 17.58 16.88
C ARG A 416 -5.87 18.51 15.67
N ILE A 417 -5.12 18.18 14.60
CA ILE A 417 -5.20 18.85 13.30
C ILE A 417 -6.61 18.72 12.73
N ASN A 418 -7.18 17.51 12.68
CA ASN A 418 -8.55 17.29 12.19
C ASN A 418 -9.58 18.13 12.95
N ARG A 419 -9.50 18.19 14.29
CA ARG A 419 -10.36 19.08 15.10
C ARG A 419 -10.18 20.56 14.76
N ALA A 420 -8.98 20.99 14.39
CA ALA A 420 -8.70 22.37 14.00
C ALA A 420 -9.18 22.72 12.57
N LEU A 421 -9.33 21.70 11.72
CA LEU A 421 -9.83 21.80 10.34
C LEU A 421 -11.35 21.60 10.23
N GLN A 422 -12.00 21.12 11.28
CA GLN A 422 -13.46 21.03 11.36
C GLN A 422 -14.08 22.42 11.54
N VAL A 423 -15.16 22.69 10.79
CA VAL A 423 -16.01 23.86 11.01
C VAL A 423 -17.47 23.44 11.24
N PRO A 424 -18.29 24.33 11.83
CA PRO A 424 -19.72 24.11 11.94
C PRO A 424 -20.37 24.10 10.54
N GLY A 425 -20.84 22.93 10.11
CA GLY A 425 -21.53 22.77 8.83
C GLY A 425 -21.68 21.31 8.44
N LYS A 426 -22.78 20.96 7.76
CA LYS A 426 -22.94 19.62 7.21
C LYS A 426 -22.21 19.53 5.87
N GLN A 427 -21.26 18.61 5.77
CA GLN A 427 -20.60 18.25 4.52
C GLN A 427 -21.63 17.84 3.46
N HIS A 428 -21.59 18.50 2.30
CA HIS A 428 -22.43 18.16 1.15
C HIS A 428 -21.72 17.18 0.22
N ALA A 429 -20.44 17.43 -0.07
CA ALA A 429 -19.58 16.61 -0.91
C ALA A 429 -18.12 16.69 -0.44
N PHE A 430 -17.26 15.81 -0.95
CA PHE A 430 -15.82 15.95 -0.78
C PHE A 430 -15.01 15.60 -2.03
N ILE A 431 -13.80 16.14 -2.06
CA ILE A 431 -12.71 15.66 -2.92
C ILE A 431 -11.61 15.11 -2.01
N GLY A 432 -11.31 13.83 -2.14
CA GLY A 432 -10.24 13.15 -1.42
C GLY A 432 -8.94 13.23 -2.20
N VAL A 433 -7.85 13.66 -1.57
CA VAL A 433 -6.51 13.64 -2.18
C VAL A 433 -5.69 12.55 -1.50
N LEU A 434 -5.34 11.50 -2.25
CA LEU A 434 -4.52 10.39 -1.77
C LEU A 434 -3.05 10.61 -2.14
N ASP A 435 -2.22 10.71 -1.10
CA ASP A 435 -0.75 10.80 -1.16
C ASP A 435 -0.18 9.67 -0.31
N ILE A 436 0.18 8.55 -0.95
CA ILE A 436 0.75 7.38 -0.30
C ILE A 436 2.20 7.19 -0.74
N TYR A 437 3.00 6.49 0.06
CA TYR A 437 4.33 6.06 -0.34
C TYR A 437 4.28 5.30 -1.68
N GLY A 438 5.35 5.43 -2.47
CA GLY A 438 5.47 4.72 -3.74
C GLY A 438 5.87 3.26 -3.53
N PHE A 439 5.86 2.49 -4.60
CA PHE A 439 6.55 1.21 -4.65
C PHE A 439 8.04 1.42 -4.30
N GLU A 440 8.59 0.55 -3.46
CA GLU A 440 9.98 0.65 -2.95
C GLU A 440 10.69 -0.71 -3.03
N THR A 441 11.96 -0.68 -3.42
CA THR A 441 12.84 -1.85 -3.45
C THR A 441 14.26 -1.40 -3.10
N PHE A 442 14.89 -2.05 -2.14
CA PHE A 442 16.25 -1.77 -1.71
C PHE A 442 17.08 -3.05 -1.79
N ASP A 443 18.38 -2.96 -1.52
CA ASP A 443 19.26 -4.13 -1.42
C ASP A 443 18.79 -5.10 -0.33
N ILE A 444 18.16 -4.57 0.74
CA ILE A 444 17.58 -5.35 1.83
C ILE A 444 16.13 -4.89 2.05
N ASN A 445 15.17 -5.70 1.62
CA ASN A 445 13.74 -5.46 1.86
C ASN A 445 13.25 -6.31 3.04
N SER A 446 12.38 -5.72 3.87
CA SER A 446 11.78 -6.39 5.03
C SER A 446 10.26 -6.18 5.03
N PHE A 447 9.63 -6.43 6.19
CA PHE A 447 8.18 -6.34 6.37
C PHE A 447 7.60 -4.96 5.97
N GLU A 448 8.35 -3.88 6.18
CA GLU A 448 7.94 -2.53 5.82
C GLU A 448 7.73 -2.38 4.30
N GLN A 449 8.72 -2.78 3.50
CA GLN A 449 8.61 -2.76 2.03
C GLN A 449 7.51 -3.70 1.56
N PHE A 450 7.36 -4.87 2.20
CA PHE A 450 6.29 -5.81 1.88
C PHE A 450 4.89 -5.17 2.06
N CYS A 451 4.64 -4.49 3.18
CA CYS A 451 3.39 -3.76 3.41
C CYS A 451 3.19 -2.61 2.43
N ILE A 452 4.26 -1.86 2.13
CA ILE A 452 4.25 -0.74 1.18
C ILE A 452 3.86 -1.21 -0.22
N ASN A 453 4.51 -2.27 -0.71
CA ASN A 453 4.31 -2.81 -2.04
C ASN A 453 2.93 -3.48 -2.15
N TYR A 454 2.47 -4.17 -1.10
CA TYR A 454 1.11 -4.70 -1.02
C TYR A 454 0.03 -3.59 -1.11
N ALA A 455 0.22 -2.46 -0.43
CA ALA A 455 -0.71 -1.33 -0.55
C ALA A 455 -0.72 -0.75 -1.98
N ASN A 456 0.45 -0.71 -2.65
CA ASN A 456 0.53 -0.29 -4.05
C ASN A 456 -0.18 -1.28 -5.00
N GLU A 457 -0.11 -2.59 -4.75
CA GLU A 457 -0.90 -3.58 -5.50
C GLU A 457 -2.41 -3.30 -5.41
N LYS A 458 -2.91 -2.96 -4.21
CA LYS A 458 -4.33 -2.58 -4.02
C LYS A 458 -4.73 -1.33 -4.81
N LEU A 459 -3.84 -0.34 -4.87
CA LEU A 459 -4.08 0.88 -5.65
C LEU A 459 -4.05 0.59 -7.15
N GLN A 460 -3.09 -0.22 -7.61
CA GLN A 460 -3.01 -0.65 -9.00
C GLN A 460 -4.25 -1.47 -9.41
N GLN A 461 -4.76 -2.31 -8.52
CA GLN A 461 -6.00 -3.04 -8.75
C GLN A 461 -7.19 -2.10 -8.90
N GLN A 462 -7.33 -1.09 -8.03
CA GLN A 462 -8.40 -0.11 -8.16
C GLN A 462 -8.30 0.61 -9.51
N PHE A 463 -7.09 1.03 -9.88
CA PHE A 463 -6.83 1.69 -11.15
C PHE A 463 -7.24 0.80 -12.33
N ASN A 464 -6.78 -0.45 -12.37
CA ASN A 464 -7.12 -1.40 -13.43
C ASN A 464 -8.63 -1.64 -13.53
N LEU A 465 -9.31 -1.78 -12.39
CA LEU A 465 -10.77 -1.93 -12.34
C LEU A 465 -11.50 -0.71 -12.92
N HIS A 466 -11.04 0.50 -12.61
CA HIS A 466 -11.71 1.72 -13.05
C HIS A 466 -11.42 2.06 -14.52
N VAL A 467 -10.16 1.96 -14.95
CA VAL A 467 -9.73 2.33 -16.29
C VAL A 467 -10.16 1.30 -17.34
N PHE A 468 -10.07 0.01 -17.00
CA PHE A 468 -10.36 -1.05 -17.98
C PHE A 468 -11.71 -1.68 -17.72
N LYS A 469 -11.93 -2.24 -16.53
CA LYS A 469 -13.07 -3.13 -16.32
C LYS A 469 -14.42 -2.40 -16.38
N LEU A 470 -14.57 -1.30 -15.64
CA LEU A 470 -15.83 -0.54 -15.60
C LEU A 470 -16.14 0.12 -16.95
N GLU A 471 -15.09 0.58 -17.65
CA GLU A 471 -15.25 1.19 -18.98
C GLU A 471 -15.70 0.14 -20.02
N GLN A 472 -15.10 -1.04 -20.00
CA GLN A 472 -15.50 -2.17 -20.86
C GLN A 472 -16.93 -2.62 -20.58
N GLU A 473 -17.32 -2.69 -19.30
CA GLU A 473 -18.69 -3.06 -18.89
C GLU A 473 -19.73 -2.04 -19.41
N GLU A 474 -19.41 -0.75 -19.47
CA GLU A 474 -20.31 0.26 -20.04
C GLU A 474 -20.41 0.16 -21.57
N TYR A 475 -19.31 -0.07 -22.29
CA TYR A 475 -19.35 -0.30 -23.75
C TYR A 475 -20.18 -1.53 -24.11
N MET A 476 -20.04 -2.63 -23.36
CA MET A 476 -20.84 -3.84 -23.55
C MET A 476 -22.33 -3.61 -23.28
N LYS A 477 -22.65 -2.75 -22.31
CA LYS A 477 -24.04 -2.42 -21.96
C LYS A 477 -24.72 -1.51 -22.99
N GLU A 478 -23.94 -0.68 -23.69
CA GLU A 478 -24.42 0.19 -24.77
C GLU A 478 -24.42 -0.49 -26.15
N ASP A 479 -24.19 -1.81 -26.22
CA ASP A 479 -24.12 -2.61 -27.46
C ASP A 479 -23.10 -2.08 -28.49
N ILE A 480 -22.02 -1.44 -28.02
CA ILE A 480 -20.95 -0.92 -28.87
C ILE A 480 -19.94 -2.04 -29.16
N PRO A 481 -19.60 -2.32 -30.43
CA PRO A 481 -18.58 -3.31 -30.78
C PRO A 481 -17.23 -2.95 -30.16
N TRP A 482 -16.81 -3.72 -29.17
CA TRP A 482 -15.58 -3.47 -28.42
C TRP A 482 -14.56 -4.59 -28.61
N THR A 483 -13.30 -4.20 -28.84
CA THR A 483 -12.18 -5.15 -28.81
C THR A 483 -11.59 -5.13 -27.42
N LEU A 484 -11.68 -6.26 -26.69
CA LEU A 484 -11.14 -6.38 -25.34
C LEU A 484 -9.67 -5.94 -25.31
N ILE A 485 -9.39 -4.91 -24.52
CA ILE A 485 -8.02 -4.47 -24.25
C ILE A 485 -7.48 -5.43 -23.19
N ASP A 486 -6.44 -6.17 -23.56
CA ASP A 486 -5.70 -7.00 -22.62
C ASP A 486 -4.93 -6.09 -21.66
N PHE A 487 -5.07 -6.34 -20.37
CA PHE A 487 -4.36 -5.63 -19.32
C PHE A 487 -3.90 -6.62 -18.25
N TYR A 488 -2.82 -6.29 -17.57
CA TYR A 488 -2.28 -7.14 -16.53
C TYR A 488 -3.17 -7.11 -15.28
N ASP A 489 -3.94 -8.17 -15.05
CA ASP A 489 -4.70 -8.36 -13.81
C ASP A 489 -3.77 -8.78 -12.67
N ASN A 490 -3.65 -7.92 -11.66
CA ASN A 490 -2.82 -8.14 -10.49
C ASN A 490 -3.58 -8.79 -9.32
N GLN A 491 -4.83 -9.26 -9.50
CA GLN A 491 -5.54 -10.06 -8.49
C GLN A 491 -4.75 -11.29 -8.02
N PRO A 492 -4.03 -12.06 -8.87
CA PRO A 492 -3.29 -13.24 -8.42
C PRO A 492 -2.17 -12.94 -7.40
N VAL A 493 -1.44 -11.83 -7.54
CA VAL A 493 -0.42 -11.42 -6.55
C VAL A 493 -1.06 -10.91 -5.26
N ILE A 494 -2.21 -10.24 -5.36
CA ILE A 494 -3.00 -9.83 -4.20
C ILE A 494 -3.46 -11.07 -3.41
N ASP A 495 -3.98 -12.09 -4.09
CA ASP A 495 -4.42 -13.33 -3.44
C ASP A 495 -3.25 -14.08 -2.79
N LEU A 496 -2.09 -14.14 -3.45
CA LEU A 496 -0.85 -14.67 -2.87
C LEU A 496 -0.52 -14.01 -1.52
N ILE A 497 -0.78 -12.71 -1.39
CA ILE A 497 -0.47 -11.93 -0.18
C ILE A 497 -1.56 -12.06 0.90
N GLU A 498 -2.82 -11.76 0.57
CA GLU A 498 -3.89 -11.54 1.56
C GLU A 498 -4.89 -12.69 1.73
N ALA A 499 -4.95 -13.63 0.77
CA ALA A 499 -5.95 -14.68 0.82
C ALA A 499 -5.65 -15.69 1.95
N LYS A 500 -6.62 -16.57 2.21
CA LYS A 500 -6.37 -17.73 3.09
C LYS A 500 -5.26 -18.59 2.51
N MET A 501 -4.36 -19.06 3.35
CA MET A 501 -3.11 -19.72 2.96
C MET A 501 -2.15 -18.82 2.15
N GLY A 502 -2.39 -17.51 2.10
CA GLY A 502 -1.46 -16.51 1.57
C GLY A 502 -0.39 -16.13 2.57
N ILE A 503 0.54 -15.27 2.16
CA ILE A 503 1.74 -14.91 2.95
C ILE A 503 1.37 -14.31 4.32
N LEU A 504 0.42 -13.38 4.36
CA LEU A 504 -0.02 -12.73 5.61
C LEU A 504 -0.76 -13.70 6.54
N ASP A 505 -1.61 -14.56 6.01
CA ASP A 505 -2.35 -15.57 6.80
C ASP A 505 -1.37 -16.57 7.43
N LEU A 506 -0.39 -17.05 6.66
CA LEU A 506 0.67 -17.94 7.16
C LEU A 506 1.58 -17.25 8.19
N LEU A 507 1.83 -15.95 8.03
CA LEU A 507 2.57 -15.15 9.01
C LEU A 507 1.80 -15.02 10.33
N ASP A 508 0.50 -14.73 10.26
CA ASP A 508 -0.36 -14.65 11.43
C ASP A 508 -0.45 -15.98 12.17
N GLU A 509 -0.58 -17.10 11.45
CA GLU A 509 -0.55 -18.44 12.05
C GLU A 509 0.77 -18.73 12.77
N GLU A 510 1.92 -18.38 12.19
CA GLU A 510 3.20 -18.58 12.86
C GLU A 510 3.37 -17.65 14.07
N CYS A 511 2.85 -16.42 13.98
CA CYS A 511 2.88 -15.47 15.09
C CYS A 511 2.15 -16.00 16.33
N LEU A 512 1.09 -16.78 16.15
CA LEU A 512 0.32 -17.44 17.22
C LEU A 512 1.04 -18.66 17.83
N PHE A 513 2.03 -19.23 17.14
CA PHE A 513 2.77 -20.39 17.63
C PHE A 513 3.84 -19.96 18.66
N PRO A 514 3.84 -20.50 19.90
CA PRO A 514 4.77 -20.05 20.94
C PRO A 514 6.26 -20.24 20.62
N GLN A 515 6.59 -21.21 19.77
CA GLN A 515 7.93 -21.50 19.28
C GLN A 515 8.12 -21.09 17.80
N GLY A 516 7.19 -20.30 17.26
CA GLY A 516 7.27 -19.83 15.88
C GLY A 516 8.48 -18.92 15.67
N THR A 517 9.19 -19.13 14.57
CA THR A 517 10.38 -18.38 14.16
C THR A 517 10.23 -17.88 12.72
N ASP A 518 11.01 -16.87 12.34
CA ASP A 518 11.07 -16.41 10.95
C ASP A 518 11.45 -17.54 9.98
N GLN A 519 12.35 -18.44 10.41
CA GLN A 519 12.78 -19.57 9.58
C GLN A 519 11.68 -20.63 9.41
N SER A 520 10.94 -20.96 10.47
CA SER A 520 9.84 -21.92 10.37
C SER A 520 8.68 -21.36 9.54
N TRP A 521 8.41 -20.05 9.63
CA TRP A 521 7.48 -19.37 8.74
C TRP A 521 7.94 -19.40 7.28
N LEU A 522 9.20 -19.06 7.00
CA LEU A 522 9.75 -19.10 5.64
C LEU A 522 9.65 -20.50 5.03
N GLN A 523 9.96 -21.54 5.82
CA GLN A 523 9.80 -22.92 5.36
C GLN A 523 8.33 -23.27 5.06
N LYS A 524 7.37 -22.74 5.82
CA LYS A 524 5.94 -22.86 5.48
C LYS A 524 5.63 -22.19 4.15
N LEU A 525 6.14 -20.97 3.90
CA LEU A 525 5.94 -20.30 2.61
C LEU A 525 6.43 -21.17 1.45
N TYR A 526 7.65 -21.72 1.52
CA TYR A 526 8.15 -22.63 0.49
C TYR A 526 7.27 -23.87 0.33
N ASN A 527 6.81 -24.48 1.42
CA ASN A 527 5.99 -25.69 1.31
C ASN A 527 4.60 -25.45 0.69
N TYR A 528 4.02 -24.27 0.90
CA TYR A 528 2.65 -23.96 0.45
C TYR A 528 2.58 -23.16 -0.85
N LEU A 529 3.59 -22.35 -1.16
CA LEU A 529 3.53 -21.35 -2.23
C LEU A 529 4.51 -21.58 -3.39
N ASP A 530 5.43 -22.56 -3.30
CA ASP A 530 6.46 -22.81 -4.33
C ASP A 530 5.90 -23.16 -5.72
N ALA A 531 4.67 -23.68 -5.79
CA ALA A 531 3.98 -23.93 -7.07
C ALA A 531 3.37 -22.67 -7.71
N ASN A 532 3.32 -21.53 -7.00
CA ASN A 532 2.74 -20.29 -7.51
C ASN A 532 3.76 -19.55 -8.38
N PRO A 533 3.45 -19.21 -9.65
CA PRO A 533 4.40 -18.56 -10.56
C PRO A 533 4.83 -17.15 -10.12
N LEU A 534 4.12 -16.54 -9.16
CA LEU A 534 4.41 -15.21 -8.64
C LEU A 534 5.24 -15.25 -7.35
N PHE A 535 5.61 -16.45 -6.87
CA PHE A 535 6.42 -16.66 -5.69
C PHE A 535 7.66 -17.48 -6.07
N GLU A 536 8.86 -17.01 -5.70
CA GLU A 536 10.09 -17.74 -5.97
C GLU A 536 10.95 -17.89 -4.72
N LYS A 537 11.64 -19.04 -4.63
CA LYS A 537 12.72 -19.26 -3.67
C LYS A 537 14.06 -18.85 -4.31
N PRO A 538 14.81 -17.89 -3.73
CA PRO A 538 16.16 -17.57 -4.17
C PRO A 538 17.06 -18.81 -4.16
N ARG A 539 17.85 -19.01 -5.22
CA ARG A 539 18.71 -20.21 -5.34
C ARG A 539 19.83 -20.27 -4.32
N LEU A 540 20.34 -19.11 -3.88
CA LEU A 540 21.52 -18.98 -3.01
C LEU A 540 21.19 -18.55 -1.58
N SER A 541 19.92 -18.28 -1.27
CA SER A 541 19.48 -17.84 0.06
C SER A 541 18.43 -18.80 0.62
N ASN A 542 18.57 -19.13 1.91
CA ASN A 542 17.54 -19.85 2.68
C ASN A 542 16.87 -18.93 3.71
N GLU A 543 17.07 -17.62 3.61
CA GLU A 543 16.56 -16.59 4.53
C GLU A 543 15.66 -15.57 3.82
N ALA A 544 15.29 -15.81 2.56
CA ALA A 544 14.55 -14.85 1.75
C ALA A 544 13.53 -15.50 0.80
N PHE A 545 12.56 -14.73 0.33
CA PHE A 545 11.58 -15.12 -0.69
C PHE A 545 11.37 -13.98 -1.68
N VAL A 546 10.95 -14.30 -2.91
CA VAL A 546 10.73 -13.32 -3.97
C VAL A 546 9.25 -13.29 -4.35
N ILE A 547 8.72 -12.09 -4.60
CA ILE A 547 7.39 -11.89 -5.15
C ILE A 547 7.51 -11.15 -6.47
N GLN A 548 6.80 -11.64 -7.50
CA GLN A 548 6.57 -10.90 -8.74
C GLN A 548 5.42 -9.91 -8.52
N HIS A 549 5.76 -8.64 -8.30
CA HIS A 549 4.79 -7.54 -8.23
C HIS A 549 4.47 -7.00 -9.63
N PHE A 550 3.48 -6.10 -9.71
CA PHE A 550 3.12 -5.40 -10.96
C PHE A 550 4.29 -4.57 -11.54
N ALA A 551 5.16 -4.05 -10.67
CA ALA A 551 6.27 -3.18 -11.05
C ALA A 551 7.58 -3.96 -11.30
N ASP A 552 7.95 -4.86 -10.39
CA ASP A 552 9.20 -5.64 -10.49
C ASP A 552 9.17 -6.88 -9.58
N LYS A 553 10.18 -7.75 -9.68
CA LYS A 553 10.49 -8.79 -8.69
C LYS A 553 11.17 -8.19 -7.47
N VAL A 554 10.67 -8.53 -6.28
CA VAL A 554 11.24 -8.03 -5.02
C VAL A 554 11.61 -9.19 -4.11
N GLU A 555 12.88 -9.25 -3.70
CA GLU A 555 13.38 -10.18 -2.69
C GLU A 555 13.22 -9.60 -1.28
N TYR A 556 12.56 -10.34 -0.39
CA TYR A 556 12.33 -9.98 1.01
C TYR A 556 13.08 -10.91 1.95
N GLN A 557 13.82 -10.35 2.91
CA GLN A 557 14.50 -11.10 3.97
C GLN A 557 13.51 -11.47 5.07
N CYS A 558 13.41 -12.76 5.45
CA CYS A 558 12.42 -13.22 6.42
C CYS A 558 12.69 -12.71 7.85
N ARG A 559 13.94 -12.34 8.15
CA ARG A 559 14.37 -11.90 9.48
C ARG A 559 13.55 -10.72 9.98
N GLY A 560 12.96 -10.88 11.16
CA GLY A 560 12.18 -9.86 11.87
C GLY A 560 10.71 -9.77 11.45
N PHE A 561 10.23 -10.57 10.49
CA PHE A 561 8.82 -10.53 10.07
C PHE A 561 7.86 -10.87 11.21
N LEU A 562 8.11 -11.93 11.99
CA LEU A 562 7.23 -12.28 13.12
C LEU A 562 7.22 -11.21 14.19
N GLU A 563 8.40 -10.65 14.52
CA GLU A 563 8.51 -9.60 15.54
C GLU A 563 7.74 -8.34 15.13
N LYS A 564 7.94 -7.90 13.88
CA LYS A 564 7.29 -6.72 13.30
C LYS A 564 5.78 -6.90 13.16
N ASN A 565 5.31 -8.10 12.82
CA ASN A 565 3.87 -8.40 12.72
C ASN A 565 3.20 -8.52 14.09
N ARG A 566 3.87 -9.12 15.08
CA ARG A 566 3.32 -9.22 16.45
C ARG A 566 3.07 -7.84 17.05
N ASP A 567 3.95 -6.87 16.76
CA ASP A 567 3.96 -5.50 17.31
C ASP A 567 3.65 -5.45 18.82
N ALA A 568 4.05 -6.51 19.55
CA ALA A 568 3.52 -6.78 20.88
C ALA A 568 4.31 -6.00 21.94
N LEU A 569 3.58 -5.26 22.76
CA LEU A 569 4.10 -4.59 23.95
C LEU A 569 3.65 -5.33 25.21
N TYR A 570 4.52 -5.41 26.22
CA TYR A 570 4.13 -5.98 27.51
C TYR A 570 3.04 -5.11 28.15
N GLU A 571 1.95 -5.76 28.60
CA GLU A 571 0.81 -5.08 29.20
C GLU A 571 1.20 -4.22 30.41
N GLU A 572 2.23 -4.64 31.15
CA GLU A 572 2.70 -3.92 32.32
C GLU A 572 3.45 -2.62 31.96
N LEU A 573 4.13 -2.59 30.80
CA LEU A 573 4.71 -1.35 30.28
C LEU A 573 3.61 -0.39 29.83
N VAL A 574 2.54 -0.90 29.24
CA VAL A 574 1.34 -0.09 28.91
C VAL A 574 0.71 0.46 30.19
N ASP A 575 0.51 -0.37 31.22
CA ASP A 575 -0.07 0.06 32.50
C ASP A 575 0.80 1.13 33.18
N THR A 576 2.13 1.00 33.10
CA THR A 576 3.07 2.01 33.60
C THR A 576 2.88 3.35 32.87
N MET A 577 2.67 3.31 31.54
CA MET A 577 2.39 4.51 30.75
C MET A 577 1.00 5.11 31.02
N ARG A 578 -0.01 4.30 31.39
CA ARG A 578 -1.33 4.82 31.80
C ARG A 578 -1.27 5.66 33.08
N ALA A 579 -0.25 5.50 33.90
CA ALA A 579 -0.02 6.35 35.07
C ALA A 579 0.69 7.68 34.74
N SER A 580 1.05 7.92 33.48
CA SER A 580 1.72 9.14 33.00
C SER A 580 0.89 10.40 33.23
N LYS A 581 1.57 11.51 33.53
CA LYS A 581 0.93 12.83 33.65
C LYS A 581 0.56 13.45 32.30
N VAL A 582 1.10 12.93 31.21
CA VAL A 582 0.78 13.30 29.81
C VAL A 582 0.04 12.16 29.11
N ILE A 583 -0.94 11.58 29.79
CA ILE A 583 -1.68 10.37 29.35
C ILE A 583 -2.31 10.51 27.96
N GLU A 584 -2.77 11.72 27.57
CA GLU A 584 -3.36 11.97 26.25
C GLU A 584 -2.39 11.63 25.10
N PHE A 585 -1.08 11.62 25.34
CA PHE A 585 -0.05 11.39 24.32
C PHE A 585 0.71 10.07 24.47
N VAL A 586 0.52 9.36 25.58
CA VAL A 586 1.31 8.15 25.92
C VAL A 586 0.42 6.91 26.13
N ASN A 587 -0.91 7.08 26.12
CA ASN A 587 -1.85 5.96 26.29
C ASN A 587 -1.92 5.09 25.03
N ALA A 588 -0.92 4.24 24.85
CA ALA A 588 -0.94 3.14 23.90
C ALA A 588 -2.02 2.14 24.35
N ALA A 589 -3.28 2.37 23.97
CA ALA A 589 -4.29 1.33 24.05
C ALA A 589 -3.77 0.11 23.26
N ASN A 590 -4.04 -1.11 23.75
CA ASN A 590 -3.82 -2.32 22.96
C ASN A 590 -4.78 -2.28 21.76
N ASP A 591 -4.38 -1.58 20.70
CA ASP A 591 -5.05 -1.63 19.43
C ASP A 591 -4.83 -3.05 18.93
N LYS A 592 -5.86 -3.88 19.07
CA LYS A 592 -5.92 -5.18 18.41
C LYS A 592 -5.68 -4.85 16.93
N GLY A 593 -4.56 -5.33 16.39
CA GLY A 593 -4.03 -4.95 15.08
C GLY A 593 -5.11 -4.75 14.01
N VAL A 594 -4.86 -3.81 13.11
CA VAL A 594 -5.77 -3.44 12.01
C VAL A 594 -6.34 -4.69 11.37
N LYS A 595 -7.60 -5.01 11.68
CA LYS A 595 -8.35 -6.03 10.95
C LYS A 595 -8.66 -5.44 9.58
N VAL A 596 -7.83 -5.76 8.60
CA VAL A 596 -8.18 -5.57 7.19
C VAL A 596 -9.45 -6.37 6.96
N LYS A 597 -10.59 -5.68 6.83
CA LYS A 597 -11.83 -6.33 6.44
C LYS A 597 -11.67 -6.72 4.97
N PRO A 598 -11.93 -7.98 4.59
CA PRO A 598 -12.02 -8.35 3.18
C PRO A 598 -13.01 -7.42 2.49
N ALA A 599 -12.73 -7.03 1.25
CA ALA A 599 -13.63 -6.20 0.44
C ALA A 599 -14.96 -6.91 0.08
N ARG A 600 -15.24 -8.09 0.64
CA ARG A 600 -16.49 -8.84 0.49
C ARG A 600 -17.20 -9.03 1.83
N PRO A 601 -18.55 -8.96 1.86
CA PRO A 601 -19.31 -9.23 3.08
C PRO A 601 -19.05 -10.66 3.59
N PRO A 602 -18.91 -10.85 4.91
CA PRO A 602 -18.55 -12.14 5.48
C PRO A 602 -19.72 -13.12 5.39
N VAL A 603 -19.48 -14.27 4.75
CA VAL A 603 -20.32 -15.46 4.92
C VAL A 603 -20.10 -15.98 6.34
N LYS A 604 -21.17 -16.13 7.13
CA LYS A 604 -21.12 -16.51 8.55
C LYS A 604 -20.43 -17.88 8.73
N PRO A 605 -19.52 -18.04 9.71
CA PRO A 605 -18.83 -19.31 9.93
C PRO A 605 -19.71 -20.31 10.69
N ALA A 606 -19.80 -21.54 10.20
CA ALA A 606 -20.24 -22.69 10.99
C ALA A 606 -19.09 -23.17 11.90
N ASN A 607 -19.45 -23.59 13.10
CA ASN A 607 -18.58 -23.80 14.27
C ASN A 607 -17.30 -24.63 14.05
N LYS A 608 -16.21 -24.12 14.65
CA LYS A 608 -14.97 -24.85 14.96
C LYS A 608 -15.25 -25.96 15.97
N GLN A 609 -15.01 -27.22 15.59
CA GLN A 609 -14.38 -28.23 16.44
C GLN A 609 -14.01 -29.48 15.63
N LEU A 610 -12.84 -30.04 15.95
CA LEU A 610 -12.32 -31.38 15.62
C LEU A 610 -11.45 -31.52 14.36
N ARG A 611 -10.15 -31.21 14.52
CA ARG A 611 -9.04 -31.96 13.92
C ARG A 611 -8.55 -33.00 14.94
N THR A 612 -9.08 -34.23 14.90
CA THR A 612 -8.34 -35.45 15.28
C THR A 612 -9.16 -36.68 14.85
N SER A 613 -8.50 -37.71 14.30
CA SER A 613 -9.02 -39.03 13.85
C SER A 613 -9.68 -39.08 12.45
N TYR A 614 -8.90 -39.47 11.44
CA TYR A 614 -9.29 -39.46 10.01
C TYR A 614 -9.95 -40.76 9.49
N LEU A 615 -10.32 -41.73 10.33
CA LEU A 615 -10.83 -43.03 9.85
C LEU A 615 -12.19 -43.47 10.42
N VAL A 616 -12.76 -42.76 11.42
CA VAL A 616 -14.07 -43.12 12.02
C VAL A 616 -15.23 -42.26 11.49
N CYS A 617 -14.98 -41.32 10.56
CA CYS A 617 -15.88 -40.19 10.31
C CYS A 617 -16.40 -40.05 8.86
N TRP A 618 -16.72 -41.14 8.16
CA TRP A 618 -17.46 -41.05 6.89
C TRP A 618 -18.97 -41.21 7.09
N SER A 619 -19.38 -42.25 7.83
CA SER A 619 -20.78 -42.52 8.16
C SER A 619 -21.42 -41.39 9.00
N THR A 620 -20.67 -40.81 9.94
CA THR A 620 -21.11 -39.66 10.73
C THR A 620 -21.14 -38.34 9.95
N ARG A 621 -20.37 -38.19 8.86
CA ARG A 621 -20.41 -37.00 7.99
C ARG A 621 -21.64 -36.98 7.09
N ILE A 622 -22.02 -38.11 6.49
CA ILE A 622 -23.22 -38.20 5.64
C ILE A 622 -24.48 -37.85 6.44
N VAL A 623 -24.62 -38.42 7.64
CA VAL A 623 -25.76 -38.13 8.53
C VAL A 623 -25.76 -36.66 8.99
N LYS A 624 -24.59 -36.05 9.21
CA LYS A 624 -24.50 -34.62 9.53
C LYS A 624 -24.92 -33.73 8.35
N ILE A 625 -24.47 -34.03 7.13
CA ILE A 625 -24.83 -33.28 5.92
C ILE A 625 -26.35 -33.31 5.71
N LEU A 626 -26.95 -34.50 5.79
CA LEU A 626 -28.39 -34.68 5.63
C LEU A 626 -29.21 -33.93 6.70
N ASN A 627 -28.71 -33.86 7.94
CA ASN A 627 -29.36 -33.08 9.01
C ASN A 627 -29.12 -31.57 8.89
N SER A 628 -28.03 -31.14 8.27
CA SER A 628 -27.69 -29.73 8.09
C SER A 628 -28.24 -29.12 6.79
N TYR A 629 -28.83 -29.95 5.91
CA TYR A 629 -29.39 -29.48 4.66
C TYR A 629 -30.53 -28.50 4.92
N THR A 630 -30.32 -27.26 4.50
CA THR A 630 -31.28 -26.17 4.63
C THR A 630 -31.68 -25.77 3.21
N PRO A 631 -32.94 -25.97 2.80
CA PRO A 631 -33.36 -25.67 1.44
C PRO A 631 -33.18 -24.17 1.14
N ILE A 632 -32.75 -23.86 -0.08
CA ILE A 632 -32.34 -22.50 -0.47
C ILE A 632 -33.56 -21.62 -0.79
N ASP A 633 -34.70 -22.22 -1.10
CA ASP A 633 -35.95 -21.57 -1.50
C ASP A 633 -37.20 -22.43 -1.20
N ASP A 634 -38.39 -21.81 -1.25
CA ASP A 634 -39.68 -22.38 -0.78
C ASP A 634 -40.20 -23.59 -1.59
N PHE A 635 -39.49 -24.00 -2.64
CA PHE A 635 -39.84 -25.15 -3.49
C PHE A 635 -39.08 -26.44 -3.12
N GLU A 636 -38.05 -26.36 -2.27
CA GLU A 636 -37.29 -27.52 -1.81
C GLU A 636 -37.76 -28.06 -0.45
N LYS A 637 -38.00 -29.38 -0.37
CA LYS A 637 -38.42 -30.04 0.89
C LYS A 637 -37.19 -30.44 1.71
N ARG A 638 -37.23 -30.16 3.02
CA ARG A 638 -36.21 -30.65 3.97
C ARG A 638 -36.12 -32.17 3.95
N VAL A 639 -34.90 -32.68 4.12
CA VAL A 639 -34.66 -34.11 4.31
C VAL A 639 -35.43 -34.59 5.54
N THR A 640 -36.30 -35.58 5.35
CA THR A 640 -37.16 -36.08 6.44
C THR A 640 -36.35 -36.92 7.43
N SER A 641 -36.67 -36.79 8.71
CA SER A 641 -35.96 -37.49 9.78
C SER A 641 -36.06 -39.02 9.69
N SER A 642 -37.10 -39.54 9.02
CA SER A 642 -37.25 -40.96 8.70
C SER A 642 -36.24 -41.45 7.66
N PHE A 643 -35.95 -40.62 6.64
CA PHE A 643 -34.94 -40.92 5.63
C PHE A 643 -33.53 -40.91 6.23
N VAL A 644 -33.23 -39.90 7.08
CA VAL A 644 -31.94 -39.82 7.78
C VAL A 644 -31.70 -41.06 8.65
N ARG A 645 -32.72 -41.53 9.39
CA ARG A 645 -32.62 -42.77 10.19
C ARG A 645 -32.37 -44.01 9.34
N ARG A 646 -32.96 -44.08 8.15
CA ARG A 646 -32.77 -45.21 7.21
C ARG A 646 -31.34 -45.27 6.68
N VAL A 647 -30.78 -44.11 6.31
CA VAL A 647 -29.38 -43.97 5.89
C VAL A 647 -28.43 -44.30 7.04
N GLN A 648 -28.76 -43.88 8.26
CA GLN A 648 -27.96 -44.16 9.46
C GLN A 648 -27.91 -45.66 9.80
N SER A 649 -29.01 -46.39 9.56
CA SER A 649 -29.04 -47.86 9.68
C SER A 649 -28.18 -48.55 8.62
N LEU A 650 -28.24 -48.12 7.36
CA LEU A 650 -27.45 -48.72 6.26
C LEU A 650 -25.94 -48.50 6.43
N LEU A 651 -25.55 -47.41 7.08
CA LEU A 651 -24.15 -47.07 7.35
C LEU A 651 -23.57 -47.78 8.58
N GLN A 652 -24.40 -48.45 9.40
CA GLN A 652 -23.93 -49.28 10.52
C GLN A 652 -23.47 -50.67 10.08
N ASP A 653 -23.98 -51.19 8.95
CA ASP A 653 -23.64 -52.53 8.45
C ASP A 653 -22.36 -52.59 7.59
N HIS A 654 -21.71 -51.45 7.35
CA HIS A 654 -20.51 -51.33 6.50
C HIS A 654 -19.22 -51.22 7.32
N GLU A 655 -18.78 -52.34 7.92
CA GLU A 655 -17.40 -52.48 8.39
C GLU A 655 -16.54 -53.11 7.29
N GLY A 656 -15.65 -52.31 6.68
CA GLY A 656 -14.50 -52.81 5.92
C GLY A 656 -14.67 -52.94 4.41
N SER A 657 -14.25 -51.92 3.67
CA SER A 657 -13.69 -52.06 2.32
C SER A 657 -12.97 -50.77 1.93
N THR A 658 -11.68 -50.87 1.56
CA THR A 658 -10.81 -49.75 1.14
C THR A 658 -10.83 -49.50 -0.38
N GLN A 659 -11.89 -49.91 -1.08
CA GLN A 659 -11.97 -49.75 -2.54
C GLN A 659 -13.15 -48.85 -2.92
N LEU A 660 -12.87 -47.72 -3.57
CA LEU A 660 -13.87 -46.89 -4.24
C LEU A 660 -14.49 -47.72 -5.38
N MET A 661 -15.61 -48.39 -5.11
CA MET A 661 -16.42 -49.05 -6.12
C MET A 661 -17.47 -48.06 -6.61
N LEU A 662 -17.22 -47.46 -7.78
CA LEU A 662 -18.24 -46.78 -8.56
C LEU A 662 -18.99 -47.90 -9.30
N ASP A 663 -20.14 -48.31 -8.77
CA ASP A 663 -20.97 -49.34 -9.39
C ASP A 663 -21.66 -48.75 -10.63
N THR A 664 -21.17 -49.13 -11.81
CA THR A 664 -21.66 -48.64 -13.10
C THR A 664 -22.98 -49.28 -13.54
N ASP A 665 -23.49 -50.28 -12.82
CA ASP A 665 -24.70 -51.00 -13.19
C ASP A 665 -25.98 -50.38 -12.62
N TYR A 666 -25.87 -49.42 -11.68
CA TYR A 666 -27.01 -48.71 -11.13
C TYR A 666 -27.28 -47.37 -11.85
N ARG A 667 -28.28 -47.35 -12.72
CA ARG A 667 -28.75 -46.13 -13.38
C ARG A 667 -29.77 -45.41 -12.51
N PHE A 668 -29.44 -44.21 -12.06
CA PHE A 668 -30.39 -43.31 -11.40
C PHE A 668 -31.31 -42.69 -12.47
N GLN A 669 -32.62 -42.91 -12.35
CA GLN A 669 -33.59 -42.25 -13.21
C GLN A 669 -33.80 -40.82 -12.73
N VAL A 670 -33.25 -39.85 -13.46
CA VAL A 670 -33.44 -38.42 -13.21
C VAL A 670 -34.55 -37.93 -14.12
N THR A 671 -35.68 -37.52 -13.53
CA THR A 671 -36.78 -36.92 -14.29
C THR A 671 -36.58 -35.41 -14.31
N PHE A 672 -36.21 -34.86 -15.47
CA PHE A 672 -36.18 -33.42 -15.68
C PHE A 672 -37.59 -32.90 -15.96
N PRO A 673 -37.99 -31.73 -15.42
CA PRO A 673 -39.22 -31.08 -15.85
C PRO A 673 -39.14 -30.76 -17.34
N PHE A 674 -40.07 -31.30 -18.12
CA PHE A 674 -40.15 -31.05 -19.55
C PHE A 674 -40.61 -29.60 -19.79
N CYS A 675 -39.68 -28.75 -20.21
CA CYS A 675 -39.99 -27.45 -20.80
C CYS A 675 -39.91 -27.61 -22.32
N PRO A 676 -41.04 -27.66 -23.05
CA PRO A 676 -40.99 -27.78 -24.50
C PRO A 676 -40.28 -26.56 -25.08
N SER A 677 -39.19 -26.80 -25.80
CA SER A 677 -38.62 -25.79 -26.70
C SER A 677 -39.66 -25.47 -27.77
N SER A 678 -39.83 -24.19 -28.09
CA SER A 678 -40.61 -23.75 -29.26
C SER A 678 -39.97 -24.15 -30.59
N THR A 679 -38.77 -24.73 -30.54
CA THR A 679 -37.98 -25.16 -31.69
C THR A 679 -38.06 -26.68 -31.80
N ALA A 680 -38.68 -27.19 -32.86
CA ALA A 680 -38.74 -28.62 -33.13
C ALA A 680 -37.32 -29.17 -33.35
N LEU A 681 -37.00 -30.34 -32.80
CA LEU A 681 -35.69 -30.99 -32.98
C LEU A 681 -35.36 -31.21 -34.46
N GLU A 682 -36.39 -31.31 -35.30
CA GLU A 682 -36.30 -31.40 -36.76
C GLU A 682 -35.66 -30.16 -37.40
N SER A 683 -35.79 -28.99 -36.76
CA SER A 683 -35.35 -27.68 -37.26
C SER A 683 -33.94 -27.25 -36.79
N LEU A 684 -33.32 -28.03 -35.89
CA LEU A 684 -31.94 -27.79 -35.45
C LEU A 684 -30.95 -28.28 -36.50
N GLN A 685 -30.28 -27.35 -37.17
CA GLN A 685 -29.13 -27.63 -38.02
C GLN A 685 -27.84 -27.47 -37.21
N VAL A 686 -27.03 -28.53 -37.13
CA VAL A 686 -25.67 -28.45 -36.59
C VAL A 686 -24.74 -28.04 -37.74
N PRO A 687 -24.09 -26.86 -37.68
CA PRO A 687 -23.18 -26.42 -38.73
C PRO A 687 -22.00 -27.38 -38.86
N THR A 688 -21.71 -27.82 -40.09
CA THR A 688 -20.63 -28.77 -40.39
C THR A 688 -19.24 -28.21 -40.05
N SER A 689 -19.12 -26.87 -39.92
CA SER A 689 -17.90 -26.18 -39.51
C SER A 689 -17.47 -26.45 -38.07
N LEU A 690 -18.33 -27.04 -37.24
CA LEU A 690 -18.04 -27.29 -35.82
C LEU A 690 -17.36 -28.64 -35.55
N HIS A 691 -17.22 -29.51 -36.56
CA HIS A 691 -16.52 -30.81 -36.45
C HIS A 691 -16.92 -31.66 -35.23
N LEU A 692 -18.23 -31.72 -34.92
CA LEU A 692 -18.78 -32.44 -33.77
C LEU A 692 -19.16 -33.88 -34.16
N ASP A 693 -18.16 -34.70 -34.49
CA ASP A 693 -18.34 -36.05 -35.04
C ASP A 693 -19.01 -37.05 -34.08
N PHE A 694 -19.11 -36.70 -32.80
CA PHE A 694 -19.80 -37.49 -31.77
C PHE A 694 -21.32 -37.26 -31.71
N LEU A 695 -21.85 -36.29 -32.48
CA LEU A 695 -23.28 -36.01 -32.57
C LEU A 695 -23.86 -36.60 -33.87
N THR A 696 -24.43 -37.80 -33.77
CA THR A 696 -25.21 -38.43 -34.84
C THR A 696 -26.69 -38.13 -34.67
N ARG A 697 -27.34 -37.63 -35.73
CA ARG A 697 -28.80 -37.50 -35.79
C ARG A 697 -29.39 -38.90 -35.99
N ILE A 698 -30.06 -39.42 -34.97
CA ILE A 698 -30.73 -40.74 -34.99
C ILE A 698 -32.13 -40.60 -35.57
#